data_AF-A0A1A8KH57-F1
#
_entry.id   AF-A0A1A8KH57-F1
#
_cell.length_a   1.000
_cell.length_b   1.000
_cell.length_c   1.000
_cell.angle_alpha   90.00
_cell.angle_beta   90.00
_cell.angle_gamma   90.00
#
_symmetry.space_group_name_H-M   'P 1'
#
loop_
_entity.id
_entity.type
_entity.pdbx_description
1 polymer ?
#
loop_
_entity_poly.entity_id
_entity_poly.type
_entity_poly.pdbx_seq_one_letter_code
_entity_poly.pdbx_strand_id
1 'polypeptide(L)'
;MLGGVPGLSGRWERLVPWSRARMLRQVLHAGLRTCFHALGRFVASHPVFFASAPVLLSILLGASFSRYRVEGNMASLLAPKHSLAKIEGNLVESLFPVNRSKHALYSDLQTPGRYGRVIITAQKGSVLDPFHLETILQLHQRIYQMQVTVPAAGFNSFNYSFSYLCLPDDKNVCIIDDIIRAMEEIQLARASNRTISVLRYPITQLADGRKAYIGHQLGGVQGWGSNGAVRVQGTGAKVEVVRSARAVQLTYYLQSRSGLMDRVASQWERAFCAELKDFGGLHPKLSLYPSTSSSLRTDFQFSSVLARRPLLASVGVCGVLAIFCCSMRDCVRSKPWLGLLALLSVTLSGLTAAGILNLTGATYNSTYLGIPFVMLGHGLFGSFEMLSSWRRTREDQHVKERVASVFEDVMLRFSGSTVIHLLTLGLAASPLTNMEAVRLFCRNATLAVTISYVYMLSFYGSCLVYTGYLETRYRHGCFCKRVPKQDRLDSKPAWYRCLMYTRYQEETQSANPPHGVVRTQTPNSNQTHADLHTMNSSGVHGHLTNTIITHPHTHSTASMDPHPQDSHLLLGCVRRCYGDWITNTYAKPFVVLLYLVYISFALMGFLQVTQGSDPSALVAMDTATVLYTRAQQRYFSSYSPVIGFYIYESAPYWNASVQGDLLEYAKGFQRISWLEAYLNYLSERNESTSQPRENFTHTLRHSFLREPQFAHFEDDIIFAERGQGEEPDVAASRIFLVAKTTENKREEMSVLLDTLRRLSLTSRVRFLIFNPSFV
;
A
#
# COMPACT_ATOMS: atom_id res chain seq x y z
N MET A 1 -7.17 61.48 35.56
CA MET A 1 -6.98 62.94 35.52
C MET A 1 -6.29 63.29 34.22
N LEU A 2 -6.87 64.25 33.47
CA LEU A 2 -6.28 65.02 32.34
C LEU A 2 -5.96 64.17 31.09
N GLY A 3 -6.55 64.35 29.89
CA GLY A 3 -7.14 65.54 29.26
C GLY A 3 -6.15 66.12 28.23
N GLY A 4 -6.46 66.04 26.92
CA GLY A 4 -5.71 66.77 25.87
C GLY A 4 -5.73 66.12 24.47
N VAL A 5 -6.51 66.68 23.56
CA VAL A 5 -6.66 66.44 22.09
C VAL A 5 -5.73 67.45 21.34
N PRO A 6 -5.59 67.54 19.99
CA PRO A 6 -5.45 66.64 18.83
C PRO A 6 -4.14 66.84 18.01
N GLY A 7 -3.89 66.00 17.01
CA GLY A 7 -3.32 66.44 15.72
C GLY A 7 -1.88 66.01 15.40
N LEU A 8 -1.76 65.03 14.50
CA LEU A 8 -0.80 65.04 13.38
C LEU A 8 -1.16 63.91 12.43
N SER A 9 -2.07 64.25 11.51
CA SER A 9 -2.16 63.62 10.21
C SER A 9 -0.78 63.66 9.56
N GLY A 10 -0.33 62.52 9.05
CA GLY A 10 0.71 62.50 8.03
C GLY A 10 1.78 61.45 8.28
N ARG A 11 1.94 60.60 7.27
CA ARG A 11 3.19 59.90 6.92
C ARG A 11 3.36 58.49 7.51
N TRP A 12 2.46 57.58 7.15
CA TRP A 12 2.81 56.17 6.88
C TRP A 12 2.15 55.66 5.59
N GLU A 13 2.08 56.51 4.56
CA GLU A 13 1.99 56.04 3.17
C GLU A 13 3.39 55.93 2.60
N ARG A 14 3.95 54.71 2.68
CA ARG A 14 4.69 54.03 1.60
C ARG A 14 5.39 52.80 2.16
N LEU A 15 4.89 51.63 1.78
CA LEU A 15 5.61 50.65 0.96
C LEU A 15 4.59 49.59 0.54
N VAL A 16 4.42 49.44 -0.78
CA VAL A 16 3.31 48.74 -1.43
C VAL A 16 3.82 47.45 -2.08
N PRO A 17 3.86 46.31 -1.36
CA PRO A 17 3.99 45.00 -1.98
C PRO A 17 2.61 44.38 -2.34
N TRP A 18 1.54 44.81 -1.68
CA TRP A 18 0.22 44.17 -1.77
C TRP A 18 -0.64 44.59 -2.97
N SER A 19 -0.41 45.76 -3.58
CA SER A 19 -1.18 46.19 -4.77
C SER A 19 -0.61 45.57 -6.05
N ARG A 20 0.71 45.45 -6.15
CA ARG A 20 1.39 44.79 -7.29
C ARG A 20 1.05 43.31 -7.36
N ALA A 21 1.05 42.61 -6.23
CA ALA A 21 0.62 41.21 -6.17
C ALA A 21 -0.87 41.02 -6.53
N ARG A 22 -1.74 41.94 -6.10
CA ARG A 22 -3.17 41.93 -6.48
C ARG A 22 -3.39 42.22 -7.96
N MET A 23 -2.72 43.21 -8.53
CA MET A 23 -2.77 43.50 -9.97
C MET A 23 -2.21 42.33 -10.78
N LEU A 24 -1.05 41.79 -10.40
CA LEU A 24 -0.47 40.62 -11.07
C LEU A 24 -1.41 39.42 -11.03
N ARG A 25 -2.06 39.15 -9.88
CA ARG A 25 -3.07 38.10 -9.75
C ARG A 25 -4.26 38.33 -10.66
N GLN A 26 -4.76 39.55 -10.74
CA GLN A 26 -5.90 39.89 -11.61
C GLN A 26 -5.55 39.74 -13.10
N VAL A 27 -4.38 40.21 -13.51
CA VAL A 27 -3.89 40.09 -14.90
C VAL A 27 -3.66 38.63 -15.27
N LEU A 28 -3.00 37.86 -14.40
CA LEU A 28 -2.77 36.42 -14.61
C LEU A 28 -4.09 35.66 -14.69
N HIS A 29 -5.03 35.94 -13.79
CA HIS A 29 -6.34 35.31 -13.76
C HIS A 29 -7.16 35.64 -15.02
N ALA A 30 -7.14 36.90 -15.48
CA ALA A 30 -7.79 37.32 -16.71
C ALA A 30 -7.15 36.64 -17.94
N GLY A 31 -5.81 36.64 -18.04
CA GLY A 31 -5.09 36.00 -19.15
C GLY A 31 -5.34 34.50 -19.23
N LEU A 32 -5.30 33.79 -18.10
CA LEU A 32 -5.59 32.35 -18.05
C LEU A 32 -7.03 32.03 -18.43
N ARG A 33 -8.01 32.85 -18.00
CA ARG A 33 -9.41 32.70 -18.42
C ARG A 33 -9.55 32.83 -19.93
N THR A 34 -8.98 33.87 -20.53
CA THR A 34 -9.00 34.06 -21.99
C THR A 34 -8.35 32.89 -22.73
N CYS A 35 -7.24 32.36 -22.20
CA CYS A 35 -6.58 31.17 -22.76
C CYS A 35 -7.48 29.93 -22.72
N PHE A 36 -8.11 29.65 -21.56
CA PHE A 36 -9.04 28.53 -21.44
C PHE A 36 -10.30 28.70 -22.29
N HIS A 37 -10.79 29.93 -22.43
CA HIS A 37 -11.88 30.25 -23.35
C HIS A 37 -11.51 29.91 -24.80
N ALA A 38 -10.33 30.37 -25.26
CA ALA A 38 -9.83 30.05 -26.60
C ALA A 38 -9.62 28.54 -26.80
N LEU A 39 -9.08 27.84 -25.79
CA LEU A 39 -8.91 26.39 -25.79
C LEU A 39 -10.26 25.66 -25.93
N GLY A 40 -11.28 26.07 -25.15
CA GLY A 40 -12.62 25.49 -25.23
C GLY A 40 -13.26 25.71 -26.61
N ARG A 41 -13.07 26.89 -27.21
CA ARG A 41 -13.53 27.19 -28.58
C ARG A 41 -12.81 26.31 -29.62
N PHE A 42 -11.52 26.06 -29.43
CA PHE A 42 -10.72 25.21 -30.31
C PHE A 42 -11.18 23.74 -30.25
N VAL A 43 -11.36 23.19 -29.04
CA VAL A 43 -11.89 21.84 -28.84
C VAL A 43 -13.31 21.71 -29.44
N ALA A 44 -14.16 22.71 -29.21
CA ALA A 44 -15.53 22.71 -29.74
C ALA A 44 -15.61 22.86 -31.27
N SER A 45 -14.55 23.36 -31.90
CA SER A 45 -14.46 23.46 -33.36
C SER A 45 -14.05 22.14 -34.02
N HIS A 46 -13.34 21.26 -33.30
CA HIS A 46 -12.86 19.95 -33.81
C HIS A 46 -13.27 18.77 -32.90
N PRO A 47 -14.57 18.61 -32.55
CA PRO A 47 -15.00 17.65 -31.54
C PRO A 47 -14.80 16.18 -31.94
N VAL A 48 -14.81 15.87 -33.24
CA VAL A 48 -14.60 14.49 -33.73
C VAL A 48 -13.18 14.02 -33.41
N PHE A 49 -12.18 14.83 -33.73
CA PHE A 49 -10.77 14.52 -33.48
C PHE A 49 -10.49 14.35 -31.98
N PHE A 50 -10.96 15.29 -31.16
CA PHE A 50 -10.74 15.26 -29.71
C PHE A 50 -11.56 14.18 -28.98
N ALA A 51 -12.59 13.61 -29.62
CA ALA A 51 -13.29 12.42 -29.12
C ALA A 51 -12.60 11.12 -29.56
N SER A 52 -12.17 11.01 -30.82
CA SER A 52 -11.63 9.75 -31.36
C SER A 52 -10.17 9.51 -31.00
N ALA A 53 -9.32 10.55 -30.97
CA ALA A 53 -7.89 10.40 -30.74
C ALA A 53 -7.56 9.80 -29.35
N PRO A 54 -8.17 10.24 -28.23
CA PRO A 54 -7.95 9.62 -26.92
C PRO A 54 -8.39 8.14 -26.86
N VAL A 55 -9.51 7.79 -27.52
CA VAL A 55 -9.99 6.40 -27.58
C VAL A 55 -9.00 5.51 -28.33
N LEU A 56 -8.55 5.93 -29.51
CA LEU A 56 -7.57 5.19 -30.30
C LEU A 56 -6.23 5.04 -29.57
N LEU A 57 -5.76 6.11 -28.92
CA LEU A 57 -4.55 6.09 -28.12
C LEU A 57 -4.66 5.11 -26.94
N SER A 58 -5.81 5.09 -26.27
CA SER A 58 -6.09 4.16 -25.16
C SER A 58 -6.10 2.71 -25.63
N ILE A 59 -6.67 2.42 -26.80
CA ILE A 59 -6.69 1.06 -27.38
C ILE A 59 -5.27 0.62 -27.77
N LEU A 60 -4.52 1.48 -28.45
CA LEU A 60 -3.14 1.20 -28.88
C LEU A 60 -2.24 0.91 -27.68
N LEU A 61 -2.25 1.76 -26.66
CA LEU A 61 -1.45 1.58 -25.45
C LEU A 61 -2.01 0.44 -24.57
N GLY A 62 -3.32 0.21 -24.59
CA GLY A 62 -3.96 -0.92 -23.92
C GLY A 62 -3.50 -2.29 -24.44
N ALA A 63 -3.11 -2.40 -25.72
CA ALA A 63 -2.56 -3.64 -26.27
C ALA A 63 -1.26 -4.10 -25.57
N SER A 64 -0.54 -3.19 -24.89
CA SER A 64 0.66 -3.50 -24.11
C SER A 64 0.42 -4.40 -22.90
N PHE A 65 -0.82 -4.59 -22.47
CA PHE A 65 -1.17 -5.54 -21.39
C PHE A 65 -0.81 -6.99 -21.75
N SER A 66 -0.56 -7.31 -23.03
CA SER A 66 0.04 -8.58 -23.44
C SER A 66 1.42 -8.86 -22.83
N ARG A 67 2.16 -7.82 -22.43
CA ARG A 67 3.48 -7.92 -21.77
C ARG A 67 3.45 -7.70 -20.26
N TYR A 68 2.28 -7.82 -19.65
CA TYR A 68 2.06 -7.59 -18.22
C TYR A 68 2.92 -8.53 -17.36
N ARG A 69 3.73 -7.94 -16.46
CA ARG A 69 4.58 -8.67 -15.51
C ARG A 69 4.17 -8.32 -14.09
N VAL A 70 4.06 -9.32 -13.21
CA VAL A 70 3.74 -9.13 -11.80
C VAL A 70 5.02 -9.13 -10.97
N GLU A 71 5.16 -8.18 -10.06
CA GLU A 71 6.30 -8.13 -9.14
C GLU A 71 6.19 -9.27 -8.12
N GLY A 72 7.24 -10.09 -8.05
CA GLY A 72 7.26 -11.25 -7.17
C GLY A 72 7.80 -10.92 -5.78
N ASN A 73 8.78 -10.04 -5.66
CA ASN A 73 9.50 -9.89 -4.40
C ASN A 73 8.85 -8.82 -3.49
N MET A 74 8.07 -9.27 -2.51
CA MET A 74 7.40 -8.37 -1.55
C MET A 74 8.41 -7.62 -0.67
N ALA A 75 9.52 -8.25 -0.29
CA ALA A 75 10.54 -7.62 0.54
C ALA A 75 11.17 -6.42 -0.18
N SER A 76 11.42 -6.51 -1.50
CA SER A 76 11.94 -5.36 -2.26
C SER A 76 10.94 -4.22 -2.45
N LEU A 77 9.64 -4.50 -2.32
CA LEU A 77 8.57 -3.51 -2.45
C LEU A 77 8.34 -2.73 -1.15
N LEU A 78 8.36 -3.43 -0.02
CA LEU A 78 7.99 -2.88 1.29
C LEU A 78 9.21 -2.40 2.08
N ALA A 79 10.36 -3.08 1.98
CA ALA A 79 11.55 -2.67 2.70
C ALA A 79 12.22 -1.45 2.03
N PRO A 80 12.75 -0.49 2.80
CA PRO A 80 13.54 0.61 2.28
C PRO A 80 14.73 0.13 1.44
N LYS A 81 14.94 0.73 0.25
CA LYS A 81 16.03 0.30 -0.66
C LYS A 81 17.44 0.51 -0.09
N HIS A 82 17.64 1.60 0.65
CA HIS A 82 18.94 2.02 1.19
C HIS A 82 18.94 2.01 2.72
N SER A 83 18.30 1.02 3.35
CA SER A 83 18.41 0.86 4.81
C SER A 83 19.78 0.29 5.19
N LEU A 84 20.25 0.70 6.37
CA LEU A 84 21.45 0.12 6.99
C LEU A 84 21.33 -1.41 7.09
N ALA A 85 20.19 -1.92 7.53
CA ALA A 85 19.94 -3.36 7.64
C ALA A 85 20.12 -4.11 6.30
N LYS A 86 19.76 -3.50 5.16
CA LYS A 86 19.95 -4.13 3.84
C LYS A 86 21.41 -4.12 3.40
N ILE A 87 22.16 -3.07 3.76
CA ILE A 87 23.60 -2.99 3.50
C ILE A 87 24.35 -4.02 4.36
N GLU A 88 24.03 -4.09 5.66
CA GLU A 88 24.56 -5.10 6.58
C GLU A 88 24.22 -6.51 6.11
N GLY A 89 22.98 -6.76 5.68
CA GLY A 89 22.56 -8.04 5.13
C GLY A 89 23.32 -8.43 3.85
N ASN A 90 23.57 -7.49 2.94
CA ASN A 90 24.38 -7.75 1.75
C ASN A 90 25.84 -8.08 2.10
N LEU A 91 26.42 -7.40 3.11
CA LEU A 91 27.75 -7.69 3.60
C LEU A 91 27.82 -9.09 4.23
N VAL A 92 26.84 -9.43 5.06
CA VAL A 92 26.73 -10.78 5.66
C VAL A 92 26.63 -11.87 4.60
N GLU A 93 25.79 -11.68 3.57
CA GLU A 93 25.65 -12.65 2.48
C GLU A 93 26.95 -12.78 1.67
N SER A 94 27.73 -11.70 1.52
CA SER A 94 29.02 -11.73 0.83
C SER A 94 30.11 -12.49 1.59
N LEU A 95 30.17 -12.33 2.91
CA LEU A 95 31.16 -12.99 3.76
C LEU A 95 30.78 -14.44 4.06
N PHE A 96 29.51 -14.67 4.37
CA PHE A 96 28.96 -15.93 4.84
C PHE A 96 27.77 -16.37 3.99
N PRO A 97 27.96 -16.70 2.70
CA PRO A 97 26.88 -17.15 1.84
C PRO A 97 26.26 -18.44 2.37
N VAL A 98 24.97 -18.66 2.13
CA VAL A 98 24.24 -19.81 2.71
C VAL A 98 24.87 -21.15 2.33
N ASN A 99 25.43 -21.27 1.10
CA ASN A 99 26.12 -22.48 0.63
C ASN A 99 27.36 -22.86 1.47
N ARG A 100 27.91 -21.94 2.28
CA ARG A 100 29.03 -22.23 3.19
C ARG A 100 28.56 -22.93 4.47
N SER A 101 27.31 -22.77 4.86
CA SER A 101 26.78 -23.33 6.10
C SER A 101 26.30 -24.75 5.81
N LYS A 102 27.20 -25.72 5.97
CA LYS A 102 27.00 -27.12 5.59
C LYS A 102 26.54 -27.98 6.75
N HIS A 103 26.85 -27.59 7.99
CA HIS A 103 26.60 -28.39 9.18
C HIS A 103 25.28 -28.05 9.89
N ALA A 104 24.88 -26.77 9.88
CA ALA A 104 23.67 -26.29 10.52
C ALA A 104 23.13 -25.03 9.84
N LEU A 105 21.81 -24.91 9.79
CA LEU A 105 21.10 -23.71 9.35
C LEU A 105 20.12 -23.31 10.45
N TYR A 106 20.09 -22.01 10.76
CA TYR A 106 19.07 -21.46 11.66
C TYR A 106 17.91 -20.92 10.85
N SER A 107 16.72 -21.48 11.08
CA SER A 107 15.47 -21.19 10.37
C SER A 107 15.23 -19.70 10.10
N ASP A 108 15.51 -18.81 11.06
CA ASP A 108 15.17 -17.39 10.97
C ASP A 108 16.37 -16.47 10.66
N LEU A 109 17.54 -17.05 10.36
CA LEU A 109 18.77 -16.30 10.06
C LEU A 109 19.27 -16.58 8.64
N GLN A 110 19.19 -17.83 8.18
CA GLN A 110 19.70 -18.24 6.88
C GLN A 110 18.57 -18.88 6.07
N THR A 111 18.06 -18.15 5.07
CA THR A 111 17.07 -18.68 4.13
C THR A 111 17.66 -18.68 2.70
N PRO A 112 18.02 -19.84 2.12
CA PRO A 112 18.69 -19.98 0.82
C PRO A 112 17.78 -19.67 -0.39
N GLY A 113 16.81 -18.78 -0.24
CA GLY A 113 15.78 -18.49 -1.22
C GLY A 113 14.49 -19.25 -0.90
N ARG A 114 14.38 -20.50 -1.34
CA ARG A 114 13.14 -21.28 -1.20
C ARG A 114 13.18 -22.27 -0.04
N TYR A 115 12.03 -22.44 0.61
CA TYR A 115 11.86 -23.38 1.71
C TYR A 115 10.40 -23.78 1.91
N GLY A 116 10.21 -24.94 2.54
CA GLY A 116 8.94 -25.35 3.14
C GLY A 116 9.12 -25.51 4.65
N ARG A 117 8.24 -24.90 5.43
CA ARG A 117 8.26 -24.95 6.90
C ARG A 117 6.89 -25.38 7.40
N VAL A 118 6.89 -26.14 8.49
CA VAL A 118 5.66 -26.56 9.17
C VAL A 118 5.82 -26.42 10.67
N ILE A 119 4.82 -25.83 11.32
CA ILE A 119 4.63 -25.94 12.77
C ILE A 119 3.61 -27.04 13.03
N ILE A 120 4.01 -28.01 13.85
CA ILE A 120 3.19 -29.15 14.25
C ILE A 120 2.87 -28.97 15.73
N THR A 121 1.59 -28.98 16.10
CA THR A 121 1.17 -28.87 17.50
C THR A 121 0.35 -30.07 17.93
N ALA A 122 0.58 -30.51 19.17
CA ALA A 122 -0.23 -31.56 19.80
C ALA A 122 -1.45 -30.92 20.48
N GLN A 123 -2.66 -31.36 20.13
CA GLN A 123 -3.88 -30.84 20.75
C GLN A 123 -3.93 -31.15 22.25
N LYS A 124 -3.50 -32.36 22.64
CA LYS A 124 -3.38 -32.83 24.02
C LYS A 124 -2.02 -33.49 24.21
N GLY A 125 -1.42 -33.33 25.38
CA GLY A 125 -0.11 -33.91 25.68
C GLY A 125 1.06 -33.16 25.03
N SER A 126 2.15 -33.88 24.81
CA SER A 126 3.43 -33.42 24.30
C SER A 126 3.68 -33.91 22.87
N VAL A 127 4.37 -33.13 22.05
CA VAL A 127 4.88 -33.60 20.74
C VAL A 127 5.95 -34.68 20.90
N LEU A 128 6.56 -34.79 22.08
CA LEU A 128 7.56 -35.81 22.42
C LEU A 128 6.94 -37.13 22.94
N ASP A 129 5.61 -37.18 23.10
CA ASP A 129 4.91 -38.40 23.46
C ASP A 129 5.13 -39.47 22.37
N PRO A 130 5.28 -40.77 22.70
CA PRO A 130 5.63 -41.81 21.74
C PRO A 130 4.76 -41.81 20.47
N PHE A 131 3.44 -41.71 20.65
CA PHE A 131 2.48 -41.69 19.55
C PHE A 131 2.68 -40.46 18.62
N HIS A 132 2.82 -39.27 19.20
CA HIS A 132 2.99 -38.04 18.40
C HIS A 132 4.37 -38.02 17.72
N LEU A 133 5.42 -38.41 18.44
CA LEU A 133 6.79 -38.46 17.94
C LEU A 133 6.91 -39.39 16.74
N GLU A 134 6.32 -40.60 16.82
CA GLU A 134 6.30 -41.53 15.68
C GLU A 134 5.52 -40.97 14.49
N THR A 135 4.36 -40.36 14.73
CA THR A 135 3.55 -39.75 13.67
C THR A 135 4.30 -38.59 12.99
N ILE A 136 5.06 -37.78 13.74
CA ILE A 136 5.87 -36.69 13.19
C ILE A 136 7.02 -37.23 12.34
N LEU A 137 7.70 -38.29 12.78
CA LEU A 137 8.77 -38.92 12.00
C LEU A 137 8.23 -39.60 10.73
N GLN A 138 7.03 -40.18 10.78
CA GLN A 138 6.34 -40.68 9.57
C GLN A 138 6.03 -39.55 8.58
N LEU A 139 5.59 -38.38 9.06
CA LEU A 139 5.40 -37.20 8.21
C LEU A 139 6.73 -36.74 7.58
N HIS A 140 7.80 -36.69 8.37
CA HIS A 140 9.14 -36.34 7.87
C HIS A 140 9.58 -37.28 6.73
N GLN A 141 9.43 -38.60 6.92
CA GLN A 141 9.78 -39.59 5.90
C GLN A 141 8.98 -39.41 4.60
N ARG A 142 7.67 -39.13 4.68
CA ARG A 142 6.84 -38.86 3.50
C ARG A 142 7.31 -37.61 2.74
N ILE A 143 7.62 -36.53 3.45
CA ILE A 143 8.12 -35.29 2.84
C ILE A 143 9.48 -35.53 2.20
N TYR A 144 10.37 -36.28 2.86
CA TYR A 144 11.70 -36.59 2.35
C TYR A 144 11.67 -37.45 1.07
N GLN A 145 10.72 -38.38 0.96
CA GLN A 145 10.53 -39.25 -0.20
C GLN A 145 9.67 -38.62 -1.31
N MET A 146 9.13 -37.41 -1.09
CA MET A 146 8.24 -36.74 -2.03
C MET A 146 8.92 -36.47 -3.38
N GLN A 147 8.16 -36.70 -4.45
CA GLN A 147 8.59 -36.45 -5.83
C GLN A 147 7.65 -35.49 -6.53
N VAL A 148 8.21 -34.65 -7.39
CA VAL A 148 7.49 -33.64 -8.15
C VAL A 148 7.78 -33.81 -9.62
N THR A 149 6.74 -33.90 -10.43
CA THR A 149 6.84 -34.12 -11.87
C THR A 149 6.71 -32.79 -12.61
N VAL A 150 7.73 -32.39 -13.36
CA VAL A 150 7.71 -31.14 -14.12
C VAL A 150 7.73 -31.45 -15.62
N PRO A 151 6.78 -30.92 -16.41
CA PRO A 151 6.82 -31.06 -17.86
C PRO A 151 8.02 -30.28 -18.41
N ALA A 152 8.95 -30.96 -19.08
CA ALA A 152 10.00 -30.28 -19.82
C ALA A 152 9.40 -29.68 -21.11
N ALA A 153 10.13 -28.76 -21.75
CA ALA A 153 9.74 -28.26 -23.07
C ALA A 153 9.76 -29.43 -24.08
N GLY A 154 8.59 -30.01 -24.37
CA GLY A 154 8.40 -31.22 -25.18
C GLY A 154 7.40 -32.20 -24.57
N PHE A 155 7.46 -33.47 -25.00
CA PHE A 155 6.60 -34.56 -24.50
C PHE A 155 7.16 -35.30 -23.25
N ASN A 156 8.35 -34.92 -22.75
CA ASN A 156 9.00 -35.62 -21.65
C ASN A 156 8.76 -34.92 -20.31
N SER A 157 8.27 -35.66 -19.31
CA SER A 157 8.18 -35.24 -17.91
C SER A 157 9.32 -35.83 -17.09
N PHE A 158 9.97 -35.02 -16.26
CA PHE A 158 11.00 -35.50 -15.32
C PHE A 158 10.49 -35.42 -13.89
N ASN A 159 10.84 -36.44 -13.09
CA ASN A 159 10.51 -36.51 -11.68
C ASN A 159 11.72 -36.08 -10.86
N TYR A 160 11.52 -35.12 -9.97
CA TYR A 160 12.53 -34.61 -9.06
C TYR A 160 12.14 -34.99 -7.63
N SER A 161 12.99 -35.73 -6.94
CA SER A 161 12.85 -35.99 -5.51
C SER A 161 13.42 -34.83 -4.68
N PHE A 162 12.99 -34.73 -3.42
CA PHE A 162 13.51 -33.73 -2.48
C PHE A 162 15.05 -33.80 -2.34
N SER A 163 15.64 -35.00 -2.39
CA SER A 163 17.10 -35.18 -2.32
C SER A 163 17.89 -34.45 -3.40
N TYR A 164 17.30 -34.21 -4.58
CA TYR A 164 17.93 -33.41 -5.65
C TYR A 164 17.67 -31.91 -5.53
N LEU A 165 16.70 -31.51 -4.70
CA LEU A 165 16.27 -30.12 -4.53
C LEU A 165 16.81 -29.48 -3.26
N CYS A 166 17.17 -30.27 -2.25
CA CYS A 166 17.62 -29.78 -0.96
C CYS A 166 19.02 -29.14 -1.01
N LEU A 167 19.41 -28.42 0.05
CA LEU A 167 20.81 -28.07 0.23
C LEU A 167 21.59 -29.28 0.77
N PRO A 168 22.67 -29.71 0.08
CA PRO A 168 23.51 -30.80 0.56
C PRO A 168 24.51 -30.33 1.64
N ASP A 169 24.83 -31.23 2.57
CA ASP A 169 25.95 -31.15 3.50
C ASP A 169 27.27 -31.63 2.85
N ASP A 170 28.35 -31.73 3.63
CA ASP A 170 29.65 -32.24 3.15
C ASP A 170 29.64 -33.71 2.69
N LYS A 171 28.64 -34.49 3.12
CA LYS A 171 28.44 -35.89 2.73
C LYS A 171 27.46 -36.03 1.56
N ASN A 172 27.06 -34.93 0.92
CA ASN A 172 26.01 -34.86 -0.10
C ASN A 172 24.62 -35.33 0.38
N VAL A 173 24.34 -35.21 1.68
CA VAL A 173 23.02 -35.49 2.27
C VAL A 173 22.29 -34.18 2.56
N CYS A 174 20.96 -34.15 2.44
CA CYS A 174 20.19 -32.95 2.73
C CYS A 174 20.39 -32.45 4.17
N ILE A 175 20.63 -31.15 4.32
CA ILE A 175 20.61 -30.48 5.62
C ILE A 175 19.16 -30.50 6.14
N ILE A 176 18.98 -31.10 7.31
CA ILE A 176 17.71 -31.19 8.05
C ILE A 176 17.89 -30.61 9.46
N ASP A 177 16.79 -30.17 10.06
CA ASP A 177 16.77 -29.64 11.42
C ASP A 177 17.28 -30.66 12.46
N ASP A 178 18.16 -30.22 13.36
CA ASP A 178 18.76 -31.06 14.41
C ASP A 178 17.73 -31.71 15.36
N ILE A 179 16.54 -31.12 15.51
CA ILE A 179 15.46 -31.71 16.30
C ILE A 179 15.01 -33.07 15.74
N ILE A 180 15.09 -33.29 14.41
CA ILE A 180 14.74 -34.58 13.81
C ILE A 180 15.71 -35.65 14.29
N ARG A 181 17.02 -35.37 14.27
CA ARG A 181 18.06 -36.28 14.77
C ARG A 181 17.82 -36.62 16.24
N ALA A 182 17.54 -35.61 17.07
CA ALA A 182 17.22 -35.82 18.48
C ALA A 182 15.94 -36.68 18.68
N MET A 183 14.92 -36.50 17.85
CA MET A 183 13.69 -37.30 17.91
C MET A 183 13.91 -38.75 17.48
N GLU A 184 14.68 -38.99 16.43
CA GLU A 184 15.09 -40.33 15.98
C GLU A 184 15.90 -41.06 17.05
N GLU A 185 16.84 -40.36 17.71
CA GLU A 185 17.60 -40.90 18.84
C GLU A 185 16.68 -41.31 20.01
N ILE A 186 15.70 -40.47 20.36
CA ILE A 186 14.70 -40.79 21.40
C ILE A 186 13.87 -42.01 21.01
N GLN A 187 13.47 -42.12 19.73
CA GLN A 187 12.72 -43.28 19.24
C GLN A 187 13.56 -44.56 19.33
N LEU A 188 14.82 -44.52 18.88
CA LEU A 188 15.74 -45.65 18.91
C LEU A 188 16.08 -46.08 20.34
N ALA A 189 16.30 -45.12 21.26
CA ALA A 189 16.53 -45.41 22.67
C ALA A 189 15.32 -46.12 23.31
N ARG A 190 14.10 -45.68 22.99
CA ARG A 190 12.86 -46.34 23.44
C ARG A 190 12.72 -47.75 22.85
N ALA A 191 12.96 -47.92 21.56
CA ALA A 191 12.87 -49.22 20.89
C ALA A 191 13.90 -50.23 21.43
N SER A 192 15.06 -49.75 21.87
CA SER A 192 16.15 -50.57 22.42
C SER A 192 16.16 -50.69 23.96
N ASN A 193 15.14 -50.16 24.66
CA ASN A 193 15.07 -50.08 26.12
C ASN A 193 16.33 -49.43 26.77
N ARG A 194 17.00 -48.53 26.05
CA ARG A 194 18.15 -47.77 26.55
C ARG A 194 17.66 -46.53 27.30
N THR A 195 18.54 -45.99 28.15
CA THR A 195 18.29 -44.71 28.82
C THR A 195 18.09 -43.60 27.80
N ILE A 196 16.95 -42.91 27.86
CA ILE A 196 16.61 -41.82 26.94
C ILE A 196 17.56 -40.65 27.18
N SER A 197 18.18 -40.15 26.11
CA SER A 197 19.00 -38.95 26.14
C SER A 197 18.20 -37.75 26.67
N VAL A 198 18.74 -37.07 27.69
CA VAL A 198 18.07 -35.94 28.33
C VAL A 198 18.11 -34.73 27.39
N LEU A 199 16.96 -34.37 26.81
CA LEU A 199 16.84 -33.19 25.96
C LEU A 199 16.94 -31.91 26.81
N ARG A 200 17.95 -31.09 26.52
CA ARG A 200 18.21 -29.81 27.20
C ARG A 200 17.71 -28.64 26.35
N TYR A 201 17.18 -27.61 27.00
CA TYR A 201 16.63 -26.44 26.32
C TYR A 201 17.27 -25.14 26.85
N PRO A 202 17.64 -24.20 25.95
CA PRO A 202 17.40 -24.18 24.51
C PRO A 202 18.53 -24.79 23.65
N ILE A 203 19.66 -25.17 24.27
CA ILE A 203 20.77 -25.87 23.60
C ILE A 203 20.83 -27.31 24.12
N THR A 204 20.81 -28.28 23.20
CA THR A 204 20.96 -29.70 23.50
C THR A 204 22.29 -30.23 22.97
N GLN A 205 22.76 -31.34 23.55
CA GLN A 205 23.91 -32.08 23.05
C GLN A 205 23.40 -33.30 22.28
N LEU A 206 23.83 -33.47 21.03
CA LEU A 206 23.48 -34.60 20.16
C LEU A 206 24.40 -35.80 20.45
N ALA A 207 24.07 -36.99 19.91
CA ALA A 207 24.88 -38.20 20.11
C ALA A 207 26.31 -38.10 19.55
N ASP A 208 26.53 -37.24 18.55
CA ASP A 208 27.85 -36.94 17.97
C ASP A 208 28.67 -35.94 18.81
N GLY A 209 28.14 -35.50 19.96
CA GLY A 209 28.77 -34.55 20.88
C GLY A 209 28.55 -33.08 20.52
N ARG A 210 27.96 -32.77 19.36
CA ARG A 210 27.71 -31.39 18.93
C ARG A 210 26.63 -30.72 19.79
N LYS A 211 26.80 -29.42 20.04
CA LYS A 211 25.81 -28.58 20.72
C LYS A 211 24.88 -27.95 19.68
N ALA A 212 23.60 -28.30 19.69
CA ALA A 212 22.60 -27.79 18.75
C ALA A 212 21.57 -26.89 19.46
N TYR A 213 21.23 -25.76 18.87
CA TYR A 213 20.19 -24.88 19.40
C TYR A 213 18.83 -25.21 18.82
N ILE A 214 17.97 -25.74 19.70
CA ILE A 214 16.62 -26.20 19.38
C ILE A 214 15.54 -25.19 19.82
N GLY A 215 15.93 -24.00 20.28
CA GLY A 215 14.99 -22.97 20.77
C GLY A 215 13.98 -22.47 19.73
N HIS A 216 14.35 -22.50 18.45
CA HIS A 216 13.48 -22.15 17.33
C HIS A 216 12.72 -23.37 16.76
N GLN A 217 13.10 -24.59 17.17
CA GLN A 217 12.53 -25.86 16.69
C GLN A 217 11.51 -26.43 17.67
N LEU A 218 11.64 -26.17 18.98
CA LEU A 218 10.75 -26.70 20.01
C LEU A 218 10.00 -25.58 20.73
N GLY A 219 8.67 -25.63 20.72
CA GLY A 219 7.78 -24.58 21.22
C GLY A 219 6.87 -25.03 22.38
N GLY A 220 6.47 -24.07 23.21
CA GLY A 220 5.63 -24.34 24.39
C GLY A 220 6.27 -25.34 25.37
N VAL A 221 7.57 -25.21 25.57
CA VAL A 221 8.39 -26.10 26.40
C VAL A 221 8.05 -25.92 27.88
N GLN A 222 7.85 -27.04 28.57
CA GLN A 222 7.71 -27.08 30.03
C GLN A 222 8.88 -27.87 30.61
N GLY A 223 9.69 -27.19 31.42
CA GLY A 223 10.84 -27.80 32.11
C GLY A 223 10.46 -28.44 33.44
N TRP A 224 11.39 -29.20 34.03
CA TRP A 224 11.28 -29.77 35.38
C TRP A 224 11.52 -28.71 36.48
N GLY A 225 10.83 -27.56 36.45
CA GLY A 225 10.90 -26.52 37.48
C GLY A 225 12.30 -26.05 37.92
N SER A 226 12.38 -25.28 39.00
CA SER A 226 13.64 -24.78 39.59
C SER A 226 14.55 -25.88 40.17
N ASN A 227 13.99 -27.07 40.44
CA ASN A 227 14.68 -28.17 41.10
C ASN A 227 15.33 -29.17 40.11
N GLY A 228 15.08 -29.01 38.80
CA GLY A 228 15.69 -29.81 37.72
C GLY A 228 16.68 -29.03 36.84
N ALA A 229 17.02 -27.79 37.21
CA ALA A 229 18.01 -27.00 36.51
C ALA A 229 19.42 -27.50 36.86
N VAL A 230 20.09 -28.14 35.90
CA VAL A 230 21.49 -28.52 36.05
C VAL A 230 22.34 -27.27 35.81
N ARG A 231 23.12 -26.85 36.80
CA ARG A 231 24.16 -25.82 36.61
C ARG A 231 25.27 -26.43 35.77
N VAL A 232 25.52 -25.85 34.59
CA VAL A 232 26.71 -26.16 33.80
C VAL A 232 27.88 -25.40 34.42
N GLN A 233 28.95 -26.11 34.78
CA GLN A 233 30.19 -25.49 35.26
C GLN A 233 30.73 -24.52 34.19
N GLY A 234 31.09 -23.30 34.60
CA GLY A 234 31.75 -22.30 33.76
C GLY A 234 30.87 -21.24 33.08
N THR A 235 29.55 -21.42 32.94
CA THR A 235 28.70 -20.50 32.13
C THR A 235 27.60 -19.76 32.89
N GLY A 236 27.35 -20.07 34.16
CA GLY A 236 26.29 -19.42 34.96
C GLY A 236 24.85 -19.60 34.45
N ALA A 237 24.66 -20.29 33.31
CA ALA A 237 23.37 -20.51 32.67
C ALA A 237 22.63 -21.71 33.30
N LYS A 238 21.35 -21.50 33.64
CA LYS A 238 20.44 -22.59 34.05
C LYS A 238 19.98 -23.32 32.78
N VAL A 239 20.36 -24.59 32.63
CA VAL A 239 19.86 -25.43 31.55
C VAL A 239 18.62 -26.17 32.03
N GLU A 240 17.49 -25.94 31.37
CA GLU A 240 16.22 -26.59 31.71
C GLU A 240 16.12 -27.92 30.96
N VAL A 241 15.87 -29.00 31.71
CA VAL A 241 15.55 -30.31 31.13
C VAL A 241 14.11 -30.31 30.62
N VAL A 242 13.91 -30.69 29.36
CA VAL A 242 12.59 -30.71 28.71
C VAL A 242 11.76 -31.86 29.26
N ARG A 243 10.62 -31.54 29.88
CA ARG A 243 9.62 -32.54 30.30
C ARG A 243 8.56 -32.75 29.23
N SER A 244 8.06 -31.66 28.66
CA SER A 244 7.07 -31.70 27.57
C SER A 244 7.20 -30.48 26.67
N ALA A 245 6.72 -30.61 25.43
CA ALA A 245 6.65 -29.52 24.47
C ALA A 245 5.33 -29.58 23.71
N ARG A 246 4.73 -28.43 23.41
CA ARG A 246 3.42 -28.36 22.73
C ARG A 246 3.53 -28.26 21.22
N ALA A 247 4.65 -27.78 20.71
CA ALA A 247 4.87 -27.57 19.30
C ALA A 247 6.29 -27.98 18.87
N VAL A 248 6.42 -28.43 17.63
CA VAL A 248 7.71 -28.59 16.94
C VAL A 248 7.63 -27.88 15.59
N GLN A 249 8.71 -27.21 15.19
CA GLN A 249 8.86 -26.55 13.90
C GLN A 249 9.90 -27.31 13.09
N LEU A 250 9.56 -27.66 11.85
CA LEU A 250 10.43 -28.34 10.90
C LEU A 250 10.58 -27.49 9.64
N THR A 251 11.80 -27.33 9.17
CA THR A 251 12.17 -26.57 7.97
C THR A 251 12.91 -27.45 6.97
N TYR A 252 12.47 -27.37 5.72
CA TYR A 252 13.04 -28.04 4.56
C TYR A 252 13.59 -26.98 3.61
N TYR A 253 14.90 -26.90 3.52
CA TYR A 253 15.59 -25.91 2.69
C TYR A 253 15.73 -26.40 1.25
N LEU A 254 15.45 -25.53 0.29
CA LEU A 254 15.51 -25.84 -1.14
C LEU A 254 16.55 -24.96 -1.84
N GLN A 255 17.23 -25.53 -2.82
CA GLN A 255 18.25 -24.87 -3.61
C GLN A 255 17.67 -24.38 -4.95
N SER A 256 17.73 -23.07 -5.18
CA SER A 256 17.26 -22.43 -6.42
C SER A 256 18.43 -21.84 -7.23
N ARG A 257 19.22 -22.70 -7.88
CA ARG A 257 20.40 -22.28 -8.67
C ARG A 257 20.08 -21.79 -10.09
N SER A 258 19.00 -22.29 -10.70
CA SER A 258 18.64 -22.00 -12.10
C SER A 258 17.14 -21.72 -12.24
N GLY A 259 16.75 -21.04 -13.33
CA GLY A 259 15.33 -20.74 -13.58
C GLY A 259 14.44 -21.99 -13.74
N LEU A 260 15.01 -23.14 -14.12
CA LEU A 260 14.30 -24.43 -14.10
C LEU A 260 14.10 -24.92 -12.67
N MET A 261 15.19 -24.97 -11.89
CA MET A 261 15.15 -25.42 -10.50
C MET A 261 14.24 -24.55 -9.63
N ASP A 262 14.15 -23.25 -9.91
CA ASP A 262 13.20 -22.36 -9.22
C ASP A 262 11.74 -22.75 -9.49
N ARG A 263 11.40 -23.17 -10.72
CA ARG A 263 10.07 -23.66 -11.05
C ARG A 263 9.78 -24.99 -10.38
N VAL A 264 10.76 -25.91 -10.38
CA VAL A 264 10.64 -27.22 -9.72
C VAL A 264 10.42 -27.03 -8.22
N ALA A 265 11.23 -26.18 -7.57
CA ALA A 265 11.08 -25.85 -6.15
C ALA A 265 9.73 -25.17 -5.84
N SER A 266 9.25 -24.29 -6.72
CA SER A 266 7.91 -23.70 -6.62
C SER A 266 6.80 -24.75 -6.68
N GLN A 267 6.96 -25.77 -7.51
CA GLN A 267 6.00 -26.87 -7.60
C GLN A 267 6.08 -27.79 -6.38
N TRP A 268 7.29 -28.03 -5.86
CA TRP A 268 7.50 -28.75 -4.61
C TRP A 268 6.84 -28.05 -3.43
N GLU A 269 6.94 -26.71 -3.30
CA GLU A 269 6.25 -25.96 -2.24
C GLU A 269 4.72 -26.18 -2.27
N ARG A 270 4.12 -26.27 -3.47
CA ARG A 270 2.69 -26.56 -3.61
C ARG A 270 2.34 -27.99 -3.21
N ALA A 271 3.15 -28.95 -3.65
CA ALA A 271 2.99 -30.36 -3.29
C ALA A 271 3.15 -30.58 -1.78
N PHE A 272 4.12 -29.91 -1.17
CA PHE A 272 4.35 -29.89 0.28
C PHE A 272 3.12 -29.41 1.05
N CYS A 273 2.53 -28.27 0.65
CA CYS A 273 1.31 -27.77 1.28
C CYS A 273 0.10 -28.73 1.10
N ALA A 274 -0.01 -29.39 -0.06
CA ALA A 274 -1.06 -30.37 -0.31
C ALA A 274 -0.90 -31.61 0.58
N GLU A 275 0.31 -32.18 0.66
CA GLU A 275 0.60 -33.33 1.52
C GLU A 275 0.33 -33.02 3.00
N LEU A 276 0.70 -31.83 3.48
CA LEU A 276 0.42 -31.42 4.85
C LEU A 276 -1.08 -31.33 5.15
N LYS A 277 -1.87 -30.86 4.18
CA LYS A 277 -3.33 -30.81 4.32
C LYS A 277 -3.94 -32.21 4.38
N ASP A 278 -3.48 -33.10 3.51
CA ASP A 278 -3.98 -34.48 3.43
C ASP A 278 -3.57 -35.28 4.68
N PHE A 279 -2.32 -35.16 5.11
CA PHE A 279 -1.82 -35.79 6.32
C PHE A 279 -2.52 -35.28 7.59
N GLY A 280 -2.80 -33.96 7.66
CA GLY A 280 -3.55 -33.36 8.75
C GLY A 280 -4.99 -33.87 8.85
N GLY A 281 -5.63 -34.17 7.70
CA GLY A 281 -6.93 -34.81 7.66
C GLY A 281 -6.93 -36.24 8.22
N LEU A 282 -5.84 -36.99 8.02
CA LEU A 282 -5.67 -38.35 8.52
C LEU A 282 -5.33 -38.41 10.02
N HIS A 283 -4.67 -37.38 10.56
CA HIS A 283 -4.18 -37.35 11.94
C HIS A 283 -4.75 -36.17 12.74
N PRO A 284 -6.04 -36.20 13.12
CA PRO A 284 -6.72 -35.06 13.77
C PRO A 284 -6.20 -34.70 15.16
N LYS A 285 -5.33 -35.54 15.77
CA LYS A 285 -4.67 -35.25 17.06
C LYS A 285 -3.54 -34.21 16.92
N LEU A 286 -3.04 -34.01 15.70
CA LEU A 286 -2.00 -33.04 15.37
C LEU A 286 -2.60 -31.91 14.53
N SER A 287 -2.23 -30.67 14.84
CA SER A 287 -2.54 -29.53 13.99
C SER A 287 -1.29 -29.10 13.22
N LEU A 288 -1.41 -28.95 11.90
CA LEU A 288 -0.32 -28.62 11.00
C LEU A 288 -0.52 -27.22 10.42
N TYR A 289 0.50 -26.37 10.55
CA TYR A 289 0.50 -25.01 10.03
C TYR A 289 1.65 -24.88 9.01
N PRO A 290 1.36 -24.90 7.69
CA PRO A 290 2.38 -24.75 6.66
C PRO A 290 2.77 -23.28 6.44
N SER A 291 4.03 -23.06 6.10
CA SER A 291 4.55 -21.79 5.59
C SER A 291 5.64 -22.07 4.56
N THR A 292 5.54 -21.47 3.39
CA THR A 292 6.54 -21.59 2.32
C THR A 292 7.06 -20.22 1.92
N SER A 293 8.20 -20.17 1.24
CA SER A 293 8.73 -18.93 0.65
C SER A 293 7.75 -18.20 -0.27
N SER A 294 6.80 -18.90 -0.89
CA SER A 294 5.75 -18.29 -1.72
C SER A 294 4.42 -18.06 -1.03
N SER A 295 4.23 -18.50 0.22
CA SER A 295 2.95 -18.40 0.93
C SER A 295 2.50 -16.95 1.13
N LEU A 296 3.38 -16.08 1.65
CA LEU A 296 3.08 -14.65 1.83
C LEU A 296 2.69 -13.98 0.51
N ARG A 297 3.45 -14.25 -0.57
CA ARG A 297 3.17 -13.74 -1.91
C ARG A 297 1.80 -14.21 -2.41
N THR A 298 1.53 -15.50 -2.27
CA THR A 298 0.29 -16.11 -2.78
C THR A 298 -0.92 -15.58 -2.05
N ASP A 299 -0.84 -15.48 -0.72
CA ASP A 299 -1.93 -14.98 0.11
C ASP A 299 -2.15 -13.46 -0.09
N PHE A 300 -1.07 -12.69 -0.30
CA PHE A 300 -1.18 -11.28 -0.65
C PHE A 300 -1.86 -11.05 -2.00
N GLN A 301 -1.55 -11.87 -3.02
CA GLN A 301 -2.23 -11.83 -4.31
C GLN A 301 -3.68 -12.32 -4.19
N PHE A 302 -3.96 -13.28 -3.30
CA PHE A 302 -5.32 -13.76 -3.03
C PHE A 302 -6.25 -12.63 -2.53
N SER A 303 -5.73 -11.69 -1.73
CA SER A 303 -6.47 -10.48 -1.33
C SER A 303 -7.02 -9.69 -2.52
N SER A 304 -6.27 -9.61 -3.63
CA SER A 304 -6.76 -8.93 -4.86
C SER A 304 -7.93 -9.67 -5.51
N VAL A 305 -7.92 -11.01 -5.45
CA VAL A 305 -9.00 -11.87 -5.99
C VAL A 305 -10.25 -11.74 -5.14
N LEU A 306 -10.10 -11.67 -3.81
CA LEU A 306 -11.20 -11.42 -2.87
C LEU A 306 -11.85 -10.05 -3.13
N ALA A 307 -11.03 -9.02 -3.38
CA ALA A 307 -11.50 -7.65 -3.64
C ALA A 307 -12.27 -7.51 -4.97
N ARG A 308 -12.17 -8.47 -5.89
CA ARG A 308 -12.79 -8.39 -7.22
C ARG A 308 -14.32 -8.18 -7.16
N ARG A 309 -15.04 -8.96 -6.35
CA ARG A 309 -16.51 -8.88 -6.24
C ARG A 309 -16.98 -7.54 -5.65
N PRO A 310 -16.49 -7.07 -4.49
CA PRO A 310 -16.89 -5.78 -3.95
C PRO A 310 -16.48 -4.63 -4.86
N LEU A 311 -15.33 -4.71 -5.53
CA LEU A 311 -14.90 -3.66 -6.47
C LEU A 311 -15.84 -3.56 -7.68
N LEU A 312 -16.28 -4.68 -8.26
CA LEU A 312 -17.29 -4.68 -9.33
C LEU A 312 -18.63 -4.09 -8.85
N ALA A 313 -19.07 -4.43 -7.64
CA ALA A 313 -20.27 -3.87 -7.05
C ALA A 313 -20.15 -2.34 -6.86
N SER A 314 -19.02 -1.86 -6.33
CA SER A 314 -18.73 -0.43 -6.17
C SER A 314 -18.75 0.32 -7.50
N VAL A 315 -18.16 -0.25 -8.56
CA VAL A 315 -18.21 0.33 -9.92
C VAL A 315 -19.64 0.42 -10.43
N GLY A 316 -20.46 -0.62 -10.21
CA GLY A 316 -21.89 -0.61 -10.54
C GLY A 316 -22.64 0.51 -9.81
N VAL A 317 -22.42 0.66 -8.51
CA VAL A 317 -23.00 1.74 -7.69
C VAL A 317 -22.55 3.12 -8.20
N CYS A 318 -21.26 3.32 -8.48
CA CYS A 318 -20.75 4.56 -9.07
C CYS A 318 -21.40 4.87 -10.41
N GLY A 319 -21.64 3.87 -11.27
CA GLY A 319 -22.35 4.01 -12.54
C GLY A 319 -23.79 4.51 -12.36
N VAL A 320 -24.54 3.87 -11.45
CA VAL A 320 -25.93 4.28 -11.14
C VAL A 320 -25.97 5.70 -10.58
N LEU A 321 -25.08 6.02 -9.64
CA LEU A 321 -24.99 7.36 -9.06
C LEU A 321 -24.61 8.42 -10.10
N ALA A 322 -23.68 8.11 -11.02
CA ALA A 322 -23.30 9.03 -12.09
C ALA A 322 -24.49 9.36 -13.02
N ILE A 323 -25.29 8.35 -13.38
CA ILE A 323 -26.53 8.54 -14.16
C ILE A 323 -27.52 9.43 -13.38
N PHE A 324 -27.74 9.12 -12.10
CA PHE A 324 -28.71 9.82 -11.26
C PHE A 324 -28.33 11.30 -11.04
N CYS A 325 -27.06 11.59 -10.70
CA CYS A 325 -26.55 12.94 -10.49
C CYS A 325 -26.55 13.79 -11.78
N CYS A 326 -26.43 13.16 -12.95
CA CYS A 326 -26.50 13.86 -14.23
C CYS A 326 -27.93 14.00 -14.78
N SER A 327 -28.92 13.39 -14.13
CA SER A 327 -30.32 13.48 -14.50
C SER A 327 -30.98 14.77 -13.97
N MET A 328 -31.95 15.28 -14.71
CA MET A 328 -32.78 16.42 -14.30
C MET A 328 -34.25 16.14 -14.66
N ARG A 329 -35.16 16.89 -14.03
CA ARG A 329 -36.60 16.81 -14.31
C ARG A 329 -36.93 17.25 -15.74
N ASP A 330 -36.15 18.16 -16.32
CA ASP A 330 -36.28 18.55 -17.72
C ASP A 330 -35.59 17.51 -18.62
N CYS A 331 -36.37 16.87 -19.49
CA CYS A 331 -35.91 15.76 -20.33
C CYS A 331 -34.90 16.19 -21.42
N VAL A 332 -34.87 17.48 -21.80
CA VAL A 332 -33.92 18.03 -22.78
C VAL A 332 -32.60 18.40 -22.12
N ARG A 333 -32.67 18.95 -20.90
CA ARG A 333 -31.46 19.36 -20.14
C ARG A 333 -30.84 18.20 -19.34
N SER A 334 -31.58 17.13 -19.09
CA SER A 334 -31.07 15.89 -18.47
C SER A 334 -29.98 15.26 -19.34
N LYS A 335 -28.83 14.90 -18.75
CA LYS A 335 -27.67 14.34 -19.50
C LYS A 335 -27.12 13.07 -18.83
N PRO A 336 -27.93 12.01 -18.64
CA PRO A 336 -27.51 10.81 -17.91
C PRO A 336 -26.32 10.09 -18.57
N TRP A 337 -26.27 10.04 -19.90
CA TRP A 337 -25.16 9.45 -20.63
C TRP A 337 -23.83 10.19 -20.43
N LEU A 338 -23.88 11.49 -20.15
CA LEU A 338 -22.67 12.26 -19.89
C LEU A 338 -21.97 11.81 -18.60
N GLY A 339 -22.72 11.36 -17.59
CA GLY A 339 -22.15 10.74 -16.39
C GLY A 339 -21.43 9.43 -16.68
N LEU A 340 -21.97 8.59 -17.56
CA LEU A 340 -21.30 7.36 -18.02
C LEU A 340 -20.07 7.67 -18.88
N LEU A 341 -20.14 8.69 -19.74
CA LEU A 341 -18.99 9.15 -20.53
C LEU A 341 -17.87 9.75 -19.66
N ALA A 342 -18.21 10.35 -18.51
CA ALA A 342 -17.24 10.76 -17.51
C ALA A 342 -16.47 9.56 -16.94
N LEU A 343 -17.19 8.50 -16.54
CA LEU A 343 -16.58 7.25 -16.07
C LEU A 343 -15.73 6.61 -17.16
N LEU A 344 -16.22 6.58 -18.41
CA LEU A 344 -15.45 6.10 -19.56
C LEU A 344 -14.15 6.89 -19.74
N SER A 345 -14.19 8.22 -19.67
CA SER A 345 -13.01 9.08 -19.73
C SER A 345 -11.95 8.72 -18.68
N VAL A 346 -12.38 8.50 -17.44
CA VAL A 346 -11.51 8.07 -16.33
C VAL A 346 -10.91 6.70 -16.62
N THR A 347 -11.70 5.74 -17.13
CA THR A 347 -11.17 4.41 -17.46
C THR A 347 -10.18 4.43 -18.63
N LEU A 348 -10.44 5.22 -19.67
CA LEU A 348 -9.58 5.35 -20.84
C LEU A 348 -8.24 6.01 -20.48
N SER A 349 -8.28 7.07 -19.66
CA SER A 349 -7.05 7.70 -19.15
C SER A 349 -6.24 6.75 -18.27
N GLY A 350 -6.91 5.95 -17.43
CA GLY A 350 -6.26 4.92 -16.62
C GLY A 350 -5.62 3.82 -17.46
N LEU A 351 -6.32 3.35 -18.50
CA LEU A 351 -5.82 2.37 -19.45
C LEU A 351 -4.59 2.89 -20.21
N THR A 352 -4.61 4.14 -20.64
CA THR A 352 -3.48 4.83 -21.28
C THR A 352 -2.28 4.93 -20.34
N ALA A 353 -2.50 5.34 -19.10
CA ALA A 353 -1.45 5.44 -18.08
C ALA A 353 -0.81 4.07 -17.80
N ALA A 354 -1.63 3.04 -17.59
CA ALA A 354 -1.16 1.68 -17.38
C ALA A 354 -0.43 1.14 -18.61
N GLY A 355 -0.88 1.48 -19.82
CA GLY A 355 -0.23 1.07 -21.06
C GLY A 355 1.18 1.66 -21.22
N ILE A 356 1.35 2.96 -20.91
CA ILE A 356 2.68 3.60 -20.90
C ILE A 356 3.61 2.92 -19.89
N LEU A 357 3.09 2.58 -18.71
CA LEU A 357 3.87 1.90 -17.67
C LEU A 357 4.30 0.50 -18.10
N ASN A 358 3.41 -0.27 -18.72
CA ASN A 358 3.74 -1.59 -19.25
C ASN A 358 4.81 -1.50 -20.36
N LEU A 359 4.74 -0.49 -21.24
CA LEU A 359 5.73 -0.28 -22.31
C LEU A 359 7.11 0.14 -21.77
N THR A 360 7.15 0.85 -20.64
CA THR A 360 8.40 1.21 -19.94
C THR A 360 8.98 0.05 -19.11
N GLY A 361 8.35 -1.12 -19.12
CA GLY A 361 8.82 -2.32 -18.43
C GLY A 361 8.50 -2.36 -16.94
N ALA A 362 7.56 -1.53 -16.45
CA ALA A 362 7.15 -1.55 -15.06
C ALA A 362 6.42 -2.86 -14.70
N THR A 363 6.64 -3.36 -13.49
CA THR A 363 5.93 -4.51 -12.94
C THR A 363 4.70 -4.07 -12.14
N TYR A 364 3.67 -4.91 -12.17
CA TYR A 364 2.45 -4.73 -11.40
C TYR A 364 2.65 -5.08 -9.93
N ASN A 365 2.16 -4.21 -9.06
CA ASN A 365 2.06 -4.42 -7.62
C ASN A 365 0.59 -4.25 -7.20
N SER A 366 0.13 -4.99 -6.19
CA SER A 366 -1.25 -4.90 -5.67
C SER A 366 -1.58 -3.52 -5.10
N THR A 367 -0.59 -2.72 -4.69
CA THR A 367 -0.81 -1.33 -4.25
C THR A 367 -1.46 -0.46 -5.34
N TYR A 368 -1.32 -0.83 -6.62
CA TYR A 368 -1.96 -0.14 -7.74
C TYR A 368 -3.48 -0.27 -7.73
N LEU A 369 -4.06 -1.18 -6.94
CA LEU A 369 -5.51 -1.26 -6.72
C LEU A 369 -6.10 0.05 -6.15
N GLY A 370 -5.27 0.89 -5.50
CA GLY A 370 -5.68 2.20 -5.02
C GLY A 370 -5.80 3.28 -6.11
N ILE A 371 -5.11 3.13 -7.25
CA ILE A 371 -5.02 4.18 -8.28
C ILE A 371 -6.39 4.51 -8.90
N PRO A 372 -7.24 3.54 -9.27
CA PRO A 372 -8.56 3.84 -9.82
C PRO A 372 -9.42 4.72 -8.90
N PHE A 373 -9.29 4.60 -7.57
CA PHE A 373 -10.04 5.44 -6.62
C PHE A 373 -9.58 6.90 -6.66
N VAL A 374 -8.26 7.13 -6.73
CA VAL A 374 -7.69 8.48 -6.91
C VAL A 374 -8.17 9.08 -8.23
N MET A 375 -8.15 8.30 -9.30
CA MET A 375 -8.60 8.75 -10.63
C MET A 375 -10.09 9.04 -10.68
N LEU A 376 -10.93 8.22 -10.06
CA LEU A 376 -12.37 8.44 -9.97
C LEU A 376 -12.69 9.73 -9.22
N GLY A 377 -12.05 9.96 -8.07
CA GLY A 377 -12.24 11.18 -7.28
C GLY A 377 -11.87 12.45 -8.05
N HIS A 378 -10.66 12.49 -8.61
CA HIS A 378 -10.17 13.65 -9.38
C HIS A 378 -10.95 13.86 -10.68
N GLY A 379 -11.18 12.81 -11.47
CA GLY A 379 -11.81 12.90 -12.78
C GLY A 379 -13.32 13.22 -12.73
N LEU A 380 -14.06 12.65 -11.77
CA LEU A 380 -15.48 12.96 -11.59
C LEU A 380 -15.71 14.38 -11.07
N PHE A 381 -14.83 14.88 -10.19
CA PHE A 381 -14.86 16.27 -9.73
C PHE A 381 -14.84 17.26 -10.90
N GLY A 382 -13.87 17.10 -11.82
CA GLY A 382 -13.78 17.96 -13.02
C GLY A 382 -14.99 17.82 -13.94
N SER A 383 -15.44 16.59 -14.17
CA SER A 383 -16.55 16.28 -15.08
C SER A 383 -17.88 16.90 -14.61
N PHE A 384 -18.17 16.83 -13.31
CA PHE A 384 -19.38 17.40 -12.73
C PHE A 384 -19.32 18.93 -12.61
N GLU A 385 -18.15 19.51 -12.34
CA GLU A 385 -17.99 20.97 -12.37
C GLU A 385 -18.25 21.54 -13.76
N MET A 386 -17.73 20.90 -14.81
CA MET A 386 -18.03 21.31 -16.19
C MET A 386 -19.52 21.19 -16.53
N LEU A 387 -20.18 20.11 -16.12
CA LEU A 387 -21.63 19.96 -16.32
C LEU A 387 -22.43 21.00 -15.52
N SER A 388 -22.01 21.32 -14.30
CA SER A 388 -22.60 22.36 -13.46
C SER A 388 -22.49 23.74 -14.11
N SER A 389 -21.31 24.07 -14.68
CA SER A 389 -21.10 25.31 -15.42
C SER A 389 -21.89 25.33 -16.73
N TRP A 390 -21.93 24.21 -17.47
CA TRP A 390 -22.75 24.06 -18.69
C TRP A 390 -24.22 24.40 -18.44
N ARG A 391 -24.79 23.89 -17.34
CA ARG A 391 -26.19 24.16 -16.96
C ARG A 391 -26.46 25.63 -16.61
N ARG A 392 -25.41 26.42 -16.28
CA ARG A 392 -25.47 27.87 -16.01
C ARG A 392 -25.28 28.73 -17.26
N THR A 393 -24.82 28.16 -18.38
CA THR A 393 -24.69 28.90 -19.65
C THR A 393 -26.06 29.27 -20.23
N ARG A 394 -26.10 30.34 -21.02
CA ARG A 394 -27.33 30.78 -21.69
C ARG A 394 -27.65 29.87 -22.89
N GLU A 395 -28.92 29.55 -23.08
CA GLU A 395 -29.37 28.57 -24.08
C GLU A 395 -29.40 29.09 -25.51
N ASP A 396 -29.53 30.40 -25.67
CA ASP A 396 -29.53 31.16 -26.92
C ASP A 396 -28.15 31.19 -27.61
N GLN A 397 -27.08 30.93 -26.84
CA GLN A 397 -25.72 30.93 -27.36
C GLN A 397 -25.40 29.67 -28.17
N HIS A 398 -24.62 29.85 -29.25
CA HIS A 398 -24.12 28.74 -30.05
C HIS A 398 -23.32 27.75 -29.20
N VAL A 399 -23.48 26.43 -29.43
CA VAL A 399 -22.85 25.35 -28.63
C VAL A 399 -21.35 25.55 -28.43
N LYS A 400 -20.63 26.00 -29.47
CA LYS A 400 -19.19 26.29 -29.40
C LYS A 400 -18.83 27.39 -28.38
N GLU A 401 -19.65 28.43 -28.32
CA GLU A 401 -19.47 29.54 -27.38
C GLU A 401 -19.76 29.08 -25.95
N ARG A 402 -20.84 28.31 -25.76
CA ARG A 402 -21.20 27.73 -24.47
C ARG A 402 -20.08 26.86 -23.91
N VAL A 403 -19.46 26.00 -24.74
CA VAL A 403 -18.30 25.19 -24.31
C VAL A 403 -17.09 26.06 -23.97
N ALA A 404 -16.81 27.11 -24.74
CA ALA A 404 -15.74 28.05 -24.43
C ALA A 404 -15.95 28.74 -23.06
N SER A 405 -17.17 29.19 -22.77
CA SER A 405 -17.52 29.77 -21.46
C SER A 405 -17.40 28.76 -20.31
N VAL A 406 -17.75 27.49 -20.53
CA VAL A 406 -17.56 26.42 -19.52
C VAL A 406 -16.08 26.21 -19.23
N PHE A 407 -15.24 26.19 -20.26
CA PHE A 407 -13.80 26.04 -20.06
C PHE A 407 -13.22 27.22 -19.28
N GLU A 408 -13.65 28.44 -19.60
CA GLU A 408 -13.24 29.67 -18.90
C GLU A 408 -13.58 29.66 -17.40
N ASP A 409 -14.77 29.18 -17.02
CA ASP A 409 -15.23 29.16 -15.62
C ASP A 409 -14.57 28.04 -14.80
N VAL A 410 -14.34 26.87 -15.40
CA VAL A 410 -13.98 25.65 -14.66
C VAL A 410 -12.50 25.29 -14.74
N MET A 411 -11.86 25.44 -15.91
CA MET A 411 -10.53 24.86 -16.14
C MET A 411 -9.46 25.47 -15.27
N LEU A 412 -9.56 26.75 -14.90
CA LEU A 412 -8.60 27.39 -14.00
C LEU A 412 -8.60 26.72 -12.61
N ARG A 413 -9.79 26.47 -12.03
CA ARG A 413 -9.92 25.82 -10.71
C ARG A 413 -9.49 24.36 -10.78
N PHE A 414 -9.92 23.65 -11.82
CA PHE A 414 -9.56 22.25 -12.01
C PHE A 414 -8.05 22.05 -12.25
N SER A 415 -7.42 22.95 -13.01
CA SER A 415 -5.96 22.96 -13.19
C SER A 415 -5.24 23.19 -11.88
N GLY A 416 -5.70 24.13 -11.06
CA GLY A 416 -5.14 24.36 -9.72
C GLY A 416 -5.21 23.12 -8.82
N SER A 417 -6.36 22.45 -8.78
CA SER A 417 -6.50 21.18 -8.06
C SER A 417 -5.58 20.10 -8.61
N THR A 418 -5.48 19.97 -9.94
CA THR A 418 -4.60 19.01 -10.61
C THR A 418 -3.14 19.27 -10.27
N VAL A 419 -2.67 20.51 -10.32
CA VAL A 419 -1.29 20.87 -9.96
C VAL A 419 -0.97 20.47 -8.51
N ILE A 420 -1.90 20.66 -7.57
CA ILE A 420 -1.70 20.20 -6.18
C ILE A 420 -1.54 18.68 -6.12
N HIS A 421 -2.35 17.92 -6.86
CA HIS A 421 -2.20 16.46 -6.94
C HIS A 421 -0.84 16.07 -7.55
N LEU A 422 -0.40 16.76 -8.61
CA LEU A 422 0.90 16.49 -9.25
C LEU A 422 2.07 16.84 -8.34
N LEU A 423 1.99 17.92 -7.56
CA LEU A 423 3.04 18.30 -6.61
C LEU A 423 3.11 17.32 -5.44
N THR A 424 1.96 17.00 -4.84
CA THR A 424 1.91 16.07 -3.68
C THR A 424 2.33 14.66 -4.05
N LEU A 425 1.77 14.09 -5.12
CA LEU A 425 2.13 12.77 -5.61
C LEU A 425 3.54 12.76 -6.24
N GLY A 426 3.95 13.84 -6.91
CA GLY A 426 5.29 13.97 -7.48
C GLY A 426 6.39 14.02 -6.42
N LEU A 427 6.17 14.75 -5.32
CA LEU A 427 7.07 14.73 -4.16
C LEU A 427 7.16 13.33 -3.54
N ALA A 428 6.02 12.64 -3.40
CA ALA A 428 6.01 11.26 -2.90
C ALA A 428 6.61 10.23 -3.88
N ALA A 429 6.63 10.53 -5.17
CA ALA A 429 7.29 9.73 -6.21
C ALA A 429 8.81 9.99 -6.29
N SER A 430 9.32 10.99 -5.55
CA SER A 430 10.73 11.35 -5.57
C SER A 430 11.61 10.35 -4.79
N PRO A 431 12.94 10.43 -4.92
CA PRO A 431 13.88 9.64 -4.12
C PRO A 431 13.81 9.91 -2.61
N LEU A 432 13.11 10.96 -2.17
CA LEU A 432 12.91 11.26 -0.75
C LEU A 432 12.08 10.17 -0.05
N THR A 433 11.20 9.49 -0.79
CA THR A 433 10.44 8.34 -0.26
C THR A 433 11.31 7.09 -0.34
N ASN A 434 11.65 6.52 0.81
CA ASN A 434 12.52 5.34 0.89
C ASN A 434 11.83 4.01 0.51
N MET A 435 10.51 3.91 0.66
CA MET A 435 9.72 2.72 0.31
C MET A 435 9.39 2.65 -1.19
N GLU A 436 9.72 1.52 -1.83
CA GLU A 436 9.52 1.34 -3.27
C GLU A 436 8.04 1.32 -3.67
N ALA A 437 7.21 0.60 -2.92
CA ALA A 437 5.80 0.44 -3.22
C ALA A 437 5.06 1.79 -3.27
N VAL A 438 5.38 2.70 -2.35
CA VAL A 438 4.80 4.05 -2.29
C VAL A 438 5.30 4.88 -3.47
N ARG A 439 6.60 4.85 -3.76
CA ARG A 439 7.18 5.62 -4.87
C ARG A 439 6.59 5.22 -6.22
N LEU A 440 6.48 3.92 -6.46
CA LEU A 440 5.86 3.37 -7.67
C LEU A 440 4.38 3.73 -7.77
N PHE A 441 3.63 3.59 -6.67
CA PHE A 441 2.23 3.99 -6.60
C PHE A 441 2.05 5.49 -6.95
N CYS A 442 2.81 6.37 -6.28
CA CYS A 442 2.73 7.81 -6.49
C CYS A 442 3.16 8.23 -7.90
N ARG A 443 4.21 7.61 -8.45
CA ARG A 443 4.64 7.84 -9.84
C ARG A 443 3.52 7.50 -10.84
N ASN A 444 2.90 6.34 -10.66
CA ASN A 444 1.83 5.87 -11.54
C ASN A 444 0.55 6.71 -11.37
N ALA A 445 0.20 7.07 -10.14
CA ALA A 445 -0.92 7.96 -9.87
C ALA A 445 -0.70 9.36 -10.47
N THR A 446 0.52 9.90 -10.39
CA THR A 446 0.88 11.20 -11.02
C THR A 446 0.69 11.15 -12.53
N LEU A 447 1.18 10.09 -13.18
CA LEU A 447 1.02 9.89 -14.62
C LEU A 447 -0.47 9.76 -14.98
N ALA A 448 -1.23 8.98 -14.21
CA ALA A 448 -2.65 8.77 -14.44
C ALA A 448 -3.48 10.06 -14.27
N VAL A 449 -3.20 10.87 -13.25
CA VAL A 449 -3.82 12.19 -13.04
C VAL A 449 -3.48 13.14 -14.20
N THR A 450 -2.24 13.14 -14.67
CA THR A 450 -1.80 13.96 -15.81
C THR A 450 -2.59 13.60 -17.07
N ILE A 451 -2.70 12.32 -17.39
CA ILE A 451 -3.43 11.84 -18.57
C ILE A 451 -4.93 12.09 -18.41
N SER A 452 -5.48 11.88 -17.22
CA SER A 452 -6.88 12.18 -16.88
C SER A 452 -7.21 13.66 -17.16
N TYR A 453 -6.32 14.58 -16.77
CA TYR A 453 -6.48 16.01 -17.06
C TYR A 453 -6.54 16.29 -18.58
N VAL A 454 -5.65 15.68 -19.38
CA VAL A 454 -5.66 15.81 -20.84
C VAL A 454 -6.94 15.24 -21.45
N TYR A 455 -7.43 14.11 -20.95
CA TYR A 455 -8.65 13.44 -21.43
C TYR A 455 -9.91 14.23 -21.06
N MET A 456 -9.87 14.93 -19.93
CA MET A 456 -10.93 15.83 -19.50
C MET A 456 -11.04 17.04 -20.46
N LEU A 457 -9.90 17.65 -20.84
CA LEU A 457 -9.85 18.73 -21.84
C LEU A 457 -10.28 18.30 -23.25
N SER A 458 -9.96 17.07 -23.64
CA SER A 458 -10.19 16.55 -25.00
C SER A 458 -11.49 15.73 -25.12
N PHE A 459 -11.45 14.49 -24.66
CA PHE A 459 -12.55 13.53 -24.79
C PHE A 459 -13.83 14.02 -24.11
N TYR A 460 -13.74 14.41 -22.83
CA TYR A 460 -14.94 14.85 -22.08
C TYR A 460 -15.44 16.22 -22.55
N GLY A 461 -14.53 17.15 -22.85
CA GLY A 461 -14.86 18.41 -23.52
C GLY A 461 -15.63 18.21 -24.83
N SER A 462 -15.25 17.22 -25.64
CA SER A 462 -15.95 16.86 -26.88
C SER A 462 -17.32 16.23 -26.63
N CYS A 463 -17.44 15.39 -25.58
CA CYS A 463 -18.74 14.85 -25.16
C CYS A 463 -19.73 15.95 -24.77
N LEU A 464 -19.28 17.03 -24.14
CA LEU A 464 -20.10 18.21 -23.86
C LEU A 464 -20.60 18.89 -25.15
N VAL A 465 -19.77 18.97 -26.19
CA VAL A 465 -20.16 19.53 -27.50
C VAL A 465 -21.29 18.69 -28.13
N TYR A 466 -21.14 17.36 -28.18
CA TYR A 466 -22.16 16.46 -28.74
C TYR A 466 -23.47 16.53 -27.97
N THR A 467 -23.41 16.49 -26.64
CA THR A 467 -24.61 16.61 -25.81
C THR A 467 -25.23 18.00 -25.87
N GLY A 468 -24.43 19.05 -26.16
CA GLY A 468 -24.93 20.39 -26.43
C GLY A 468 -25.71 20.48 -27.74
N TYR A 469 -25.25 19.85 -28.81
CA TYR A 469 -26.02 19.77 -30.07
C TYR A 469 -27.31 18.97 -29.94
N LEU A 470 -27.36 17.95 -29.07
CA LEU A 470 -28.61 17.24 -28.74
C LEU A 470 -29.62 18.17 -28.04
N GLU A 471 -29.14 18.98 -27.10
CA GLU A 471 -29.92 19.97 -26.35
C GLU A 471 -30.50 21.05 -27.28
N THR A 472 -29.66 21.69 -28.12
CA THR A 472 -30.11 22.73 -29.08
C THR A 472 -31.12 22.19 -30.11
N ARG A 473 -31.10 20.89 -30.40
CA ARG A 473 -32.06 20.24 -31.33
C ARG A 473 -33.36 19.80 -30.65
N TYR A 474 -33.56 20.13 -29.36
CA TYR A 474 -34.71 19.71 -28.54
C TYR A 474 -34.92 18.19 -28.58
N ARG A 475 -33.84 17.44 -28.40
CA ARG A 475 -33.89 15.97 -28.28
C ARG A 475 -33.84 15.56 -26.82
N HIS A 476 -34.57 14.50 -26.48
CA HIS A 476 -34.57 13.92 -25.15
C HIS A 476 -33.17 13.36 -24.82
N GLY A 477 -32.65 13.71 -23.64
CA GLY A 477 -31.32 13.34 -23.17
C GLY A 477 -31.05 11.84 -22.97
N CYS A 478 -32.07 10.99 -22.85
CA CYS A 478 -31.93 9.53 -22.75
C CYS A 478 -32.10 8.85 -24.10
N PHE A 479 -33.21 9.14 -24.80
CA PHE A 479 -33.64 8.42 -26.00
C PHE A 479 -33.19 9.07 -27.31
N CYS A 480 -32.60 10.27 -27.26
CA CYS A 480 -32.17 11.06 -28.42
C CYS A 480 -33.29 11.35 -29.44
N LYS A 481 -34.57 11.12 -29.08
CA LYS A 481 -35.75 11.42 -29.89
C LYS A 481 -36.14 12.88 -29.70
N ARG A 482 -36.64 13.53 -30.77
CA ARG A 482 -37.11 14.93 -30.70
C ARG A 482 -38.33 15.01 -29.76
N VAL A 483 -38.30 15.95 -28.82
CA VAL A 483 -39.39 16.17 -27.88
C VAL A 483 -40.54 16.87 -28.61
N PRO A 484 -41.80 16.39 -28.49
CA PRO A 484 -42.96 17.06 -29.07
C PRO A 484 -43.15 18.47 -28.48
N LYS A 485 -43.70 19.40 -29.28
CA LYS A 485 -44.15 20.71 -28.79
C LYS A 485 -45.26 20.55 -27.73
N GLN A 486 -45.38 21.54 -26.83
CA GLN A 486 -46.30 21.55 -25.69
C GLN A 486 -47.73 21.11 -26.08
N ASP A 487 -48.28 21.69 -27.15
CA ASP A 487 -49.65 21.41 -27.64
C ASP A 487 -49.90 19.94 -27.97
N ARG A 488 -48.88 19.25 -28.51
CA ARG A 488 -48.98 17.81 -28.82
C ARG A 488 -48.72 16.95 -27.59
N LEU A 489 -48.06 17.49 -26.57
CA LEU A 489 -47.72 16.78 -25.34
C LEU A 489 -48.92 16.68 -24.39
N ASP A 490 -49.76 17.71 -24.34
CA ASP A 490 -50.93 17.74 -23.46
C ASP A 490 -52.02 16.72 -23.86
N SER A 491 -52.04 16.31 -25.13
CA SER A 491 -52.91 15.24 -25.65
C SER A 491 -52.51 13.81 -25.23
N LYS A 492 -51.37 13.65 -24.53
CA LYS A 492 -50.78 12.35 -24.18
C LYS A 492 -51.03 11.96 -22.72
N PRO A 493 -51.00 10.65 -22.39
CA PRO A 493 -51.18 10.17 -21.02
C PRO A 493 -50.11 10.72 -20.06
N ALA A 494 -50.49 10.82 -18.77
CA ALA A 494 -49.69 11.49 -17.73
C ALA A 494 -48.25 10.95 -17.58
N TRP A 495 -48.04 9.64 -17.75
CA TRP A 495 -46.70 9.05 -17.72
C TRP A 495 -45.81 9.52 -18.87
N TYR A 496 -46.39 9.72 -20.07
CA TYR A 496 -45.66 10.21 -21.24
C TYR A 496 -45.36 11.71 -21.10
N ARG A 497 -46.30 12.49 -20.56
CA ARG A 497 -46.10 13.90 -20.21
C ARG A 497 -44.99 14.09 -19.18
N CYS A 498 -44.93 13.22 -18.17
CA CYS A 498 -43.86 13.26 -17.16
C CYS A 498 -42.49 12.93 -17.76
N LEU A 499 -42.42 11.93 -18.65
CA LEU A 499 -41.18 11.50 -19.30
C LEU A 499 -40.62 12.54 -20.28
N MET A 500 -41.50 13.22 -21.02
CA MET A 500 -41.16 14.17 -22.08
C MET A 500 -41.28 15.63 -21.64
N TYR A 501 -41.34 15.89 -20.33
CA TYR A 501 -41.47 17.23 -19.78
C TYR A 501 -40.25 18.10 -20.12
N THR A 502 -40.48 19.29 -20.67
CA THR A 502 -39.44 20.30 -20.90
C THR A 502 -40.06 21.69 -20.77
N ARG A 503 -39.28 22.69 -20.35
CA ARG A 503 -39.75 24.09 -20.31
C ARG A 503 -39.49 24.71 -21.68
N TYR A 504 -40.51 24.80 -22.53
CA TYR A 504 -40.42 25.57 -23.78
C TYR A 504 -40.33 27.07 -23.45
N GLN A 505 -39.37 27.78 -24.03
CA GLN A 505 -39.28 29.23 -23.95
C GLN A 505 -40.08 29.80 -25.14
N GLU A 506 -41.13 30.58 -24.88
CA GLU A 506 -41.90 31.25 -25.94
C GLU A 506 -41.01 32.29 -26.64
N GLU A 507 -40.78 32.09 -27.94
CA GLU A 507 -40.16 33.10 -28.81
C GLU A 507 -41.17 34.24 -29.01
N THR A 508 -40.89 35.43 -28.48
CA THR A 508 -41.55 36.68 -28.92
C THR A 508 -41.22 36.91 -30.40
N GLN A 509 -42.15 36.53 -31.28
CA GLN A 509 -42.12 36.86 -32.71
C GLN A 509 -42.46 38.34 -32.91
N SER A 510 -41.45 39.19 -33.09
CA SER A 510 -41.62 40.44 -33.84
C SER A 510 -41.51 40.12 -35.33
N ALA A 511 -42.61 39.73 -35.96
CA ALA A 511 -42.70 39.56 -37.42
C ALA A 511 -43.55 40.69 -38.01
N ASN A 512 -42.94 41.44 -38.93
CA ASN A 512 -43.58 42.44 -39.78
C ASN A 512 -44.85 41.87 -40.46
N PRO A 513 -45.92 42.67 -40.65
CA PRO A 513 -47.12 42.20 -41.36
C PRO A 513 -46.88 42.20 -42.89
N PRO A 514 -47.48 41.25 -43.64
CA PRO A 514 -47.41 41.23 -45.10
C PRO A 514 -48.47 42.17 -45.71
N HIS A 515 -48.06 42.85 -46.78
CA HIS A 515 -48.94 43.60 -47.68
C HIS A 515 -49.93 42.69 -48.43
N GLY A 516 -51.16 43.18 -48.63
CA GLY A 516 -52.15 42.58 -49.54
C GLY A 516 -53.41 43.46 -49.66
N VAL A 517 -53.49 44.19 -50.76
CA VAL A 517 -54.50 45.20 -51.18
C VAL A 517 -55.87 44.56 -51.46
N VAL A 518 -56.98 45.23 -51.07
CA VAL A 518 -58.17 45.52 -51.92
C VAL A 518 -58.89 46.75 -51.33
N ARG A 519 -59.30 47.65 -52.23
CA ARG A 519 -59.76 49.03 -52.03
C ARG A 519 -61.27 49.10 -52.26
N THR A 520 -62.04 49.68 -51.34
CA THR A 520 -63.29 50.39 -51.70
C THR A 520 -63.75 51.38 -50.62
N GLN A 521 -63.66 52.66 -50.98
CA GLN A 521 -64.61 53.77 -50.79
C GLN A 521 -65.05 54.22 -49.37
N THR A 522 -64.62 55.47 -49.10
CA THR A 522 -65.10 56.58 -48.23
C THR A 522 -66.63 56.76 -48.05
N PRO A 523 -67.14 57.73 -47.25
CA PRO A 523 -66.51 58.67 -46.28
C PRO A 523 -67.23 58.82 -44.90
N ASN A 524 -66.55 59.53 -44.00
CA ASN A 524 -67.04 60.44 -42.94
C ASN A 524 -68.48 60.35 -42.40
N SER A 525 -68.59 60.36 -41.06
CA SER A 525 -69.49 61.29 -40.38
C SER A 525 -68.93 61.69 -39.02
N ASN A 526 -68.72 63.00 -38.88
CA ASN A 526 -68.48 63.76 -37.66
C ASN A 526 -69.56 63.49 -36.60
N GLN A 527 -69.19 63.65 -35.33
CA GLN A 527 -69.86 64.50 -34.31
C GLN A 527 -69.42 64.04 -32.90
N THR A 528 -69.18 64.88 -31.90
CA THR A 528 -68.90 66.31 -31.74
C THR A 528 -68.71 66.52 -30.24
N HIS A 529 -67.78 67.40 -29.85
CA HIS A 529 -67.81 68.28 -28.66
C HIS A 529 -67.92 67.63 -27.25
N ALA A 530 -67.35 68.16 -26.18
CA ALA A 530 -66.75 69.47 -25.90
C ALA A 530 -65.97 69.30 -24.57
N ASP A 531 -64.74 69.81 -24.49
CA ASP A 531 -64.37 71.01 -23.70
C ASP A 531 -63.95 70.60 -22.27
N LEU A 532 -62.96 71.16 -21.58
CA LEU A 532 -62.07 72.33 -21.63
C LEU A 532 -61.11 72.04 -20.42
N HIS A 533 -59.84 72.40 -20.28
CA HIS A 533 -59.13 73.64 -20.56
C HIS A 533 -57.62 73.47 -20.24
N THR A 534 -56.78 74.16 -21.02
CA THR A 534 -55.49 74.85 -20.70
C THR A 534 -54.28 74.03 -20.21
N MET A 535 -53.18 73.89 -20.97
CA MET A 535 -52.15 74.81 -21.51
C MET A 535 -51.01 75.23 -20.56
N ASN A 536 -49.79 75.09 -21.13
CA ASN A 536 -48.50 75.72 -20.81
C ASN A 536 -47.75 75.26 -19.54
N SER A 537 -46.42 75.21 -19.49
CA SER A 537 -45.33 75.19 -20.50
C SER A 537 -44.02 75.02 -19.73
N SER A 538 -43.03 74.41 -20.37
CA SER A 538 -41.57 74.64 -20.24
C SER A 538 -40.90 74.52 -18.86
N GLY A 539 -39.89 73.64 -18.80
CA GLY A 539 -39.07 73.38 -17.63
C GLY A 539 -38.10 74.49 -17.26
N VAL A 540 -37.39 74.31 -16.15
CA VAL A 540 -35.94 74.54 -15.98
C VAL A 540 -35.50 73.94 -14.64
N HIS A 541 -34.34 73.28 -14.69
CA HIS A 541 -33.34 72.94 -13.66
C HIS A 541 -33.65 72.99 -12.14
N GLY A 542 -33.08 71.99 -11.45
CA GLY A 542 -32.32 72.30 -10.23
C GLY A 542 -32.39 71.27 -9.10
N HIS A 543 -31.42 70.36 -9.09
CA HIS A 543 -30.68 69.83 -7.94
C HIS A 543 -31.36 69.45 -6.59
N LEU A 544 -31.11 68.20 -6.22
CA LEU A 544 -31.20 67.52 -4.92
C LEU A 544 -31.20 68.39 -3.64
N THR A 545 -32.04 68.00 -2.67
CA THR A 545 -31.59 67.56 -1.33
C THR A 545 -32.69 66.82 -0.55
N ASN A 546 -32.24 65.93 0.35
CA ASN A 546 -32.94 64.99 1.26
C ASN A 546 -34.15 65.61 2.02
N THR A 547 -35.13 64.90 2.59
CA THR A 547 -35.00 63.90 3.67
C THR A 547 -36.40 63.32 4.08
N ILE A 548 -36.39 62.12 4.69
CA ILE A 548 -37.29 61.58 5.77
C ILE A 548 -38.68 60.96 5.43
N ILE A 549 -38.72 59.62 5.50
CA ILE A 549 -39.64 58.67 6.21
C ILE A 549 -41.16 58.91 6.18
N THR A 550 -41.93 57.96 5.61
CA THR A 550 -42.93 57.08 6.30
C THR A 550 -43.64 56.14 5.30
N HIS A 551 -43.80 54.86 5.69
CA HIS A 551 -44.50 53.77 4.98
C HIS A 551 -46.03 53.95 4.95
N PRO A 552 -46.77 53.32 4.02
CA PRO A 552 -47.32 51.99 4.34
C PRO A 552 -47.26 50.96 3.19
N HIS A 553 -47.27 49.71 3.62
CA HIS A 553 -47.30 48.49 2.84
C HIS A 553 -48.53 48.38 1.92
N THR A 554 -48.32 47.87 0.71
CA THR A 554 -49.32 47.07 -0.01
C THR A 554 -48.64 45.80 -0.52
N HIS A 555 -49.06 44.67 0.04
CA HIS A 555 -48.71 43.33 -0.39
C HIS A 555 -49.13 43.13 -1.85
N SER A 556 -48.15 42.96 -2.74
CA SER A 556 -48.35 42.24 -4.00
C SER A 556 -47.48 41.00 -3.95
N THR A 557 -48.13 39.85 -3.86
CA THR A 557 -47.54 38.52 -4.01
C THR A 557 -46.97 38.41 -5.42
N ALA A 558 -45.69 38.79 -5.59
CA ALA A 558 -44.94 38.47 -6.78
C ALA A 558 -44.65 36.95 -6.77
N SER A 559 -45.28 36.24 -7.70
CA SER A 559 -44.93 34.88 -8.07
C SER A 559 -43.44 34.84 -8.42
N MET A 560 -42.65 34.25 -7.52
CA MET A 560 -41.21 34.09 -7.69
C MET A 560 -40.98 33.07 -8.79
N ASP A 561 -40.55 33.54 -9.97
CA ASP A 561 -40.14 32.68 -11.07
C ASP A 561 -39.03 31.72 -10.59
N PRO A 562 -39.22 30.39 -10.67
CA PRO A 562 -38.19 29.46 -10.24
C PRO A 562 -37.01 29.51 -11.22
N HIS A 563 -35.83 29.79 -10.67
CA HIS A 563 -34.56 29.84 -11.39
C HIS A 563 -34.29 28.45 -12.01
N PRO A 564 -33.67 28.33 -13.20
CA PRO A 564 -33.40 27.04 -13.87
C PRO A 564 -32.75 25.93 -13.01
N GLN A 565 -32.16 26.29 -11.87
CA GLN A 565 -31.53 25.40 -10.89
C GLN A 565 -32.53 24.61 -10.00
N ASP A 566 -33.80 25.03 -9.94
CA ASP A 566 -34.87 24.40 -9.13
C ASP A 566 -35.32 23.04 -9.68
N SER A 567 -34.79 22.62 -10.83
CA SER A 567 -35.13 21.38 -11.53
C SER A 567 -34.25 20.17 -11.15
N HIS A 568 -33.24 20.36 -10.29
CA HIS A 568 -32.40 19.29 -9.75
C HIS A 568 -32.81 18.94 -8.32
N LEU A 569 -33.43 17.77 -8.13
CA LEU A 569 -34.05 17.32 -6.87
C LEU A 569 -33.12 17.47 -5.65
N LEU A 570 -31.86 17.02 -5.75
CA LEU A 570 -30.90 17.08 -4.64
C LEU A 570 -30.35 18.49 -4.37
N LEU A 571 -30.12 19.28 -5.42
CA LEU A 571 -29.45 20.58 -5.28
C LEU A 571 -30.45 21.64 -4.78
N GLY A 572 -31.72 21.52 -5.17
CA GLY A 572 -32.81 22.35 -4.63
C GLY A 572 -32.99 22.14 -3.12
N CYS A 573 -32.95 20.88 -2.66
CA CYS A 573 -33.05 20.55 -1.22
C CYS A 573 -31.84 21.09 -0.43
N VAL A 574 -30.61 20.85 -0.89
CA VAL A 574 -29.39 21.36 -0.22
C VAL A 574 -29.40 22.89 -0.17
N ARG A 575 -29.76 23.58 -1.26
CA ARG A 575 -29.77 25.04 -1.28
C ARG A 575 -30.81 25.62 -0.32
N ARG A 576 -32.04 25.08 -0.30
CA ARG A 576 -33.15 25.64 0.49
C ARG A 576 -33.08 25.23 1.96
N CYS A 577 -32.77 23.97 2.27
CA CYS A 577 -32.81 23.47 3.65
C CYS A 577 -31.46 23.66 4.36
N TYR A 578 -30.35 23.32 3.70
CA TYR A 578 -29.03 23.35 4.33
C TYR A 578 -28.36 24.74 4.23
N GLY A 579 -28.53 25.42 3.09
CA GLY A 579 -27.96 26.76 2.87
C GLY A 579 -28.42 27.79 3.89
N ASP A 580 -29.72 27.88 4.13
CA ASP A 580 -30.31 28.83 5.08
C ASP A 580 -29.96 28.47 6.53
N TRP A 581 -29.85 27.18 6.84
CA TRP A 581 -29.44 26.70 8.17
C TRP A 581 -27.96 27.00 8.49
N ILE A 582 -27.03 26.69 7.58
CA ILE A 582 -25.59 26.83 7.83
C ILE A 582 -25.13 28.30 7.83
N THR A 583 -25.82 29.16 7.10
CA THR A 583 -25.50 30.60 7.03
C THR A 583 -26.04 31.38 8.23
N ASN A 584 -26.96 30.80 9.01
CA ASN A 584 -27.52 31.38 10.22
C ASN A 584 -26.43 31.72 11.25
N THR A 585 -26.46 32.96 11.76
CA THR A 585 -25.49 33.49 12.73
C THR A 585 -25.38 32.63 13.99
N TYR A 586 -26.48 32.00 14.43
CA TYR A 586 -26.49 31.14 15.63
C TYR A 586 -25.90 29.75 15.40
N ALA A 587 -25.91 29.25 14.16
CA ALA A 587 -25.35 27.93 13.82
C ALA A 587 -23.82 27.96 13.76
N LYS A 588 -23.23 29.08 13.32
CA LYS A 588 -21.78 29.26 13.18
C LYS A 588 -20.96 28.92 14.43
N PRO A 589 -21.23 29.47 15.63
CA PRO A 589 -20.44 29.15 16.83
C PRO A 589 -20.58 27.68 17.23
N PHE A 590 -21.75 27.08 17.05
CA PHE A 590 -21.97 25.65 17.33
C PHE A 590 -21.14 24.76 16.40
N VAL A 591 -21.12 25.07 15.10
CA VAL A 591 -20.30 24.34 14.11
C VAL A 591 -18.82 24.48 14.44
N VAL A 592 -18.35 25.69 14.77
CA VAL A 592 -16.95 25.91 15.17
C VAL A 592 -16.61 25.09 16.42
N LEU A 593 -17.45 25.13 17.45
CA LEU A 593 -17.25 24.35 18.67
C LEU A 593 -17.18 22.84 18.37
N LEU A 594 -18.08 22.33 17.53
CA LEU A 594 -18.10 20.93 17.12
C LEU A 594 -16.80 20.53 16.38
N TYR A 595 -16.28 21.39 15.50
CA TYR A 595 -14.99 21.16 14.84
C TYR A 595 -13.81 21.23 15.81
N LEU A 596 -13.84 22.12 16.81
CA LEU A 596 -12.80 22.16 17.84
C LEU A 596 -12.78 20.86 18.64
N VAL A 597 -13.95 20.39 19.08
CA VAL A 597 -14.09 19.10 19.78
C VAL A 597 -13.60 17.95 18.89
N TYR A 598 -14.02 17.91 17.62
CA TYR A 598 -13.56 16.91 16.66
C TYR A 598 -12.03 16.91 16.51
N ILE A 599 -11.40 18.08 16.35
CA ILE A 599 -9.95 18.21 16.23
C ILE A 599 -9.26 17.75 17.52
N SER A 600 -9.77 18.11 18.70
CA SER A 600 -9.23 17.65 19.98
C SER A 600 -9.23 16.13 20.10
N PHE A 601 -10.33 15.47 19.75
CA PHE A 601 -10.40 14.01 19.75
C PHE A 601 -9.50 13.37 18.68
N ALA A 602 -9.43 13.97 17.49
CA ALA A 602 -8.56 13.49 16.42
C ALA A 602 -7.07 13.58 16.81
N LEU A 603 -6.64 14.67 17.46
CA LEU A 603 -5.29 14.84 17.97
C LEU A 603 -4.98 13.88 19.11
N MET A 604 -5.93 13.66 20.03
CA MET A 604 -5.80 12.64 21.07
C MET A 604 -5.62 11.25 20.47
N GLY A 605 -6.43 10.89 19.46
CA GLY A 605 -6.31 9.62 18.75
C GLY A 605 -4.98 9.48 18.01
N PHE A 606 -4.47 10.56 17.41
CA PHE A 606 -3.16 10.55 16.74
C PHE A 606 -2.01 10.20 17.70
N LEU A 607 -2.05 10.68 18.94
CA LEU A 607 -1.04 10.35 19.97
C LEU A 607 -1.09 8.89 20.43
N GLN A 608 -2.18 8.17 20.17
CA GLN A 608 -2.36 6.77 20.54
C GLN A 608 -2.03 5.79 19.40
N VAL A 609 -1.68 6.29 18.20
CA VAL A 609 -1.34 5.43 17.06
C VAL A 609 -0.03 4.69 17.36
N THR A 610 -0.13 3.38 17.53
CA THR A 610 1.03 2.50 17.69
C THR A 610 1.78 2.36 16.36
N GLN A 611 3.10 2.58 16.39
CA GLN A 611 3.96 2.40 15.23
C GLN A 611 4.34 0.92 15.06
N GLY A 612 3.95 0.32 13.93
CA GLY A 612 4.32 -1.05 13.56
C GLY A 612 3.27 -1.68 12.66
N SER A 613 3.70 -2.42 11.64
CA SER A 613 2.82 -3.26 10.83
C SER A 613 3.20 -4.71 11.04
N ASP A 614 2.37 -5.47 11.74
CA ASP A 614 2.53 -6.92 11.75
C ASP A 614 2.34 -7.43 10.31
N PRO A 615 3.25 -8.28 9.78
CA PRO A 615 3.13 -8.80 8.42
C PRO A 615 1.80 -9.53 8.17
N SER A 616 1.17 -10.08 9.22
CA SER A 616 -0.15 -10.68 9.16
C SER A 616 -1.27 -9.70 8.83
N ALA A 617 -1.10 -8.40 9.09
CA ALA A 617 -2.07 -7.36 8.75
C ALA A 617 -2.05 -6.99 7.25
N LEU A 618 -1.02 -7.40 6.50
CA LEU A 618 -0.92 -7.16 5.05
C LEU A 618 -1.77 -8.13 4.22
N VAL A 619 -2.24 -9.21 4.84
CA VAL A 619 -2.88 -10.35 4.18
C VAL A 619 -4.32 -10.47 4.65
N ALA A 620 -5.19 -11.06 3.81
CA ALA A 620 -6.56 -11.36 4.20
C ALA A 620 -6.62 -12.23 5.48
N MET A 621 -7.66 -12.01 6.28
CA MET A 621 -7.96 -12.82 7.46
C MET A 621 -8.16 -14.29 7.08
N ASP A 622 -7.76 -15.20 7.96
CA ASP A 622 -7.88 -16.68 7.84
C ASP A 622 -7.06 -17.35 6.72
N THR A 623 -6.00 -16.70 6.26
CA THR A 623 -5.00 -17.31 5.38
C THR A 623 -4.02 -18.21 6.14
N ALA A 624 -3.39 -19.14 5.42
CA ALA A 624 -2.40 -20.07 6.00
C ALA A 624 -1.23 -19.31 6.65
N THR A 625 -0.76 -18.23 6.01
CA THR A 625 0.28 -17.35 6.56
C THR A 625 -0.12 -16.77 7.93
N VAL A 626 -1.35 -16.27 8.07
CA VAL A 626 -1.83 -15.70 9.35
C VAL A 626 -1.92 -16.77 10.44
N LEU A 627 -2.43 -17.96 10.10
CA LEU A 627 -2.50 -19.08 11.06
C LEU A 627 -1.11 -19.53 11.51
N TYR A 628 -0.17 -19.63 10.58
CA TYR A 628 1.23 -19.94 10.86
C TYR A 628 1.87 -18.88 11.78
N THR A 629 1.74 -17.59 11.46
CA THR A 629 2.29 -16.51 12.29
C THR A 629 1.71 -16.50 13.70
N ARG A 630 0.39 -16.73 13.85
CA ARG A 630 -0.25 -16.86 15.16
C ARG A 630 0.29 -18.05 15.95
N ALA A 631 0.51 -19.20 15.30
CA ALA A 631 1.12 -20.36 15.93
C ALA A 631 2.57 -20.08 16.36
N GLN A 632 3.36 -19.42 15.50
CA GLN A 632 4.73 -19.02 15.80
C GLN A 632 4.79 -18.09 17.02
N GLN A 633 3.97 -17.03 17.05
CA GLN A 633 3.89 -16.10 18.17
C GLN A 633 3.42 -16.78 19.48
N ARG A 634 2.51 -17.75 19.38
CA ARG A 634 1.97 -18.45 20.56
C ARG A 634 2.96 -19.42 21.19
N TYR A 635 3.71 -20.17 20.40
CA TYR A 635 4.52 -21.29 20.90
C TYR A 635 6.03 -21.02 20.92
N PHE A 636 6.53 -20.11 20.09
CA PHE A 636 7.97 -19.86 19.88
C PHE A 636 8.40 -18.45 20.30
N SER A 637 7.63 -17.79 21.16
CA SER A 637 7.92 -16.43 21.65
C SER A 637 8.81 -16.36 22.90
N SER A 638 9.28 -17.50 23.42
CA SER A 638 10.12 -17.53 24.63
C SER A 638 11.57 -17.07 24.39
N TYR A 639 12.03 -17.10 23.15
CA TYR A 639 13.34 -16.62 22.73
C TYR A 639 13.21 -15.69 21.52
N SER A 640 14.19 -14.80 21.36
CA SER A 640 14.32 -13.99 20.16
C SER A 640 14.67 -14.88 18.95
N PRO A 641 14.43 -14.39 17.72
CA PRO A 641 15.11 -14.92 16.55
C PRO A 641 16.63 -14.97 16.77
N VAL A 642 17.29 -15.92 16.11
CA VAL A 642 18.75 -16.07 16.19
C VAL A 642 19.41 -14.85 15.53
N ILE A 643 20.20 -14.11 16.30
CA ILE A 643 20.92 -12.93 15.83
C ILE A 643 22.35 -13.37 15.48
N GLY A 644 22.79 -13.09 14.26
CA GLY A 644 24.18 -13.29 13.89
C GLY A 644 25.03 -12.11 14.38
N PHE A 645 26.11 -12.43 15.09
CA PHE A 645 27.16 -11.50 15.51
C PHE A 645 28.37 -11.74 14.61
N TYR A 646 28.66 -10.80 13.72
CA TYR A 646 29.65 -10.95 12.67
C TYR A 646 30.84 -10.04 12.93
N ILE A 647 32.02 -10.63 13.08
CA ILE A 647 33.29 -9.93 13.15
C ILE A 647 33.83 -9.94 11.72
N TYR A 648 33.76 -8.79 11.04
CA TYR A 648 34.00 -8.69 9.60
C TYR A 648 35.43 -8.23 9.25
N GLU A 649 36.27 -8.00 10.26
CA GLU A 649 37.70 -7.70 10.12
C GLU A 649 38.54 -8.64 10.99
N SER A 650 39.83 -8.77 10.65
CA SER A 650 40.77 -9.55 11.45
C SER A 650 40.91 -8.98 12.86
N ALA A 651 40.71 -9.82 13.86
CA ALA A 651 40.78 -9.48 15.28
C ALA A 651 41.82 -10.37 15.99
N PRO A 652 42.57 -9.84 16.98
CA PRO A 652 43.60 -10.62 17.67
C PRO A 652 42.97 -11.49 18.76
N TYR A 653 42.33 -12.60 18.35
CA TYR A 653 41.64 -13.55 19.24
C TYR A 653 42.56 -14.20 20.27
N TRP A 654 43.87 -14.22 20.04
CA TRP A 654 44.87 -14.78 20.95
C TRP A 654 45.19 -13.87 22.15
N ASN A 655 44.69 -12.63 22.17
CA ASN A 655 44.87 -11.69 23.29
C ASN A 655 43.72 -11.81 24.31
N ALA A 656 44.05 -12.06 25.57
CA ALA A 656 43.07 -12.17 26.67
C ALA A 656 42.15 -10.93 26.83
N SER A 657 42.63 -9.72 26.55
CA SER A 657 41.79 -8.51 26.62
C SER A 657 40.67 -8.54 25.59
N VAL A 658 40.98 -8.97 24.35
CA VAL A 658 39.99 -9.04 23.27
C VAL A 658 39.01 -10.19 23.49
N GLN A 659 39.50 -11.31 24.02
CA GLN A 659 38.64 -12.42 24.47
C GLN A 659 37.63 -11.94 25.52
N GLY A 660 38.08 -11.20 26.53
CA GLY A 660 37.22 -10.63 27.58
C GLY A 660 36.16 -9.67 27.02
N ASP A 661 36.56 -8.74 26.15
CA ASP A 661 35.64 -7.78 25.52
C ASP A 661 34.54 -8.50 24.71
N LEU A 662 34.91 -9.47 23.88
CA LEU A 662 33.96 -10.25 23.07
C LEU A 662 32.97 -11.06 23.92
N LEU A 663 33.45 -11.62 25.03
CA LEU A 663 32.60 -12.35 25.98
C LEU A 663 31.63 -11.42 26.72
N GLU A 664 32.06 -10.19 27.06
CA GLU A 664 31.23 -9.18 27.70
C GLU A 664 30.19 -8.60 26.72
N TYR A 665 30.53 -8.37 25.46
CA TYR A 665 29.55 -7.93 24.44
C TYR A 665 28.41 -8.93 24.28
N ALA A 666 28.71 -10.22 24.33
CA ALA A 666 27.72 -11.29 24.22
C ALA A 666 27.02 -11.64 25.54
N LYS A 667 27.24 -10.87 26.62
CA LYS A 667 26.64 -11.12 27.92
C LYS A 667 25.13 -10.88 27.91
N GLY A 668 24.40 -11.72 28.63
CA GLY A 668 22.93 -11.69 28.67
C GLY A 668 22.25 -12.46 27.53
N PHE A 669 23.01 -12.91 26.53
CA PHE A 669 22.51 -13.82 25.50
C PHE A 669 22.85 -15.28 25.82
N GLN A 670 22.00 -16.18 25.33
CA GLN A 670 22.40 -17.54 25.06
C GLN A 670 23.24 -17.55 23.77
N ARG A 671 24.38 -18.23 23.79
CA ARG A 671 25.39 -18.15 22.73
C ARG A 671 25.70 -19.52 22.14
N ILE A 672 25.98 -19.55 20.85
CA ILE A 672 26.70 -20.64 20.18
C ILE A 672 27.92 -19.99 19.56
N SER A 673 29.06 -20.14 20.25
CA SER A 673 30.30 -19.44 19.94
C SER A 673 31.44 -20.43 19.81
N TRP A 674 32.10 -20.43 18.64
CA TRP A 674 33.32 -21.18 18.41
C TRP A 674 34.43 -20.72 19.36
N LEU A 675 34.50 -19.41 19.66
CA LEU A 675 35.53 -18.83 20.54
C LEU A 675 35.35 -19.35 21.97
N GLU A 676 34.14 -19.31 22.52
CA GLU A 676 33.88 -19.85 23.87
C GLU A 676 34.14 -21.36 23.94
N ALA A 677 33.73 -22.11 22.92
CA ALA A 677 34.00 -23.54 22.84
C ALA A 677 35.51 -23.83 22.78
N TYR A 678 36.27 -23.05 22.03
CA TYR A 678 37.72 -23.20 21.90
C TYR A 678 38.47 -22.82 23.18
N LEU A 679 38.07 -21.74 23.86
CA LEU A 679 38.68 -21.37 25.15
C LEU A 679 38.41 -22.43 26.23
N ASN A 680 37.22 -23.02 26.23
CA ASN A 680 36.91 -24.15 27.11
C ASN A 680 37.74 -25.38 26.75
N TYR A 681 37.89 -25.69 25.47
CA TYR A 681 38.75 -26.78 24.99
C TYR A 681 40.21 -26.65 25.43
N LEU A 682 40.78 -25.45 25.33
CA LEU A 682 42.14 -25.17 25.81
C LEU A 682 42.24 -25.32 27.34
N SER A 683 41.26 -24.80 28.08
CA SER A 683 41.27 -24.90 29.55
C SER A 683 41.06 -26.32 30.06
N GLU A 684 40.24 -27.14 29.40
CA GLU A 684 40.10 -28.58 29.69
C GLU A 684 41.40 -29.37 29.47
N ARG A 685 42.29 -28.88 28.60
CA ARG A 685 43.63 -29.44 28.35
C ARG A 685 44.73 -28.79 29.20
N ASN A 686 44.37 -27.88 30.10
CA ASN A 686 45.30 -27.06 30.89
C ASN A 686 46.28 -26.24 30.02
N GLU A 687 45.89 -25.90 28.79
CA GLU A 687 46.65 -25.00 27.92
C GLU A 687 46.28 -23.54 28.20
N SER A 688 47.22 -22.60 28.03
CA SER A 688 46.93 -21.18 28.20
C SER A 688 46.00 -20.68 27.10
N THR A 689 45.01 -19.85 27.43
CA THR A 689 44.12 -19.23 26.45
C THR A 689 44.78 -18.08 25.68
N SER A 690 45.82 -17.49 26.28
CA SER A 690 46.68 -16.47 25.67
C SER A 690 47.95 -17.17 25.18
N GLN A 691 48.10 -17.27 23.86
CA GLN A 691 49.23 -17.92 23.19
C GLN A 691 49.75 -17.01 22.06
N PRO A 692 50.95 -17.26 21.52
CA PRO A 692 51.36 -16.67 20.26
C PRO A 692 50.34 -16.99 19.16
N ARG A 693 50.18 -16.05 18.21
CA ARG A 693 49.19 -16.14 17.13
C ARG A 693 49.30 -17.44 16.36
N GLU A 694 50.51 -17.84 15.99
CA GLU A 694 50.79 -19.02 15.16
C GLU A 694 50.30 -20.30 15.85
N ASN A 695 50.62 -20.45 17.13
CA ASN A 695 50.17 -21.60 17.94
C ASN A 695 48.64 -21.59 18.09
N PHE A 696 48.06 -20.42 18.36
CA PHE A 696 46.61 -20.28 18.50
C PHE A 696 45.88 -20.74 17.24
N THR A 697 46.31 -20.27 16.06
CA THR A 697 45.68 -20.61 14.78
C THR A 697 45.96 -22.06 14.38
N HIS A 698 47.18 -22.55 14.61
CA HIS A 698 47.54 -23.93 14.29
C HIS A 698 46.70 -24.92 15.12
N THR A 699 46.60 -24.74 16.43
CA THR A 699 45.78 -25.59 17.31
C THR A 699 44.29 -25.49 16.97
N LEU A 700 43.81 -24.30 16.63
CA LEU A 700 42.42 -24.10 16.19
C LEU A 700 42.11 -24.93 14.94
N ARG A 701 42.96 -24.88 13.92
CA ARG A 701 42.71 -25.48 12.61
C ARG A 701 43.01 -26.98 12.55
N HIS A 702 44.09 -27.41 13.19
CA HIS A 702 44.60 -28.78 13.08
C HIS A 702 44.15 -29.68 14.23
N SER A 703 43.78 -29.13 15.39
CA SER A 703 43.32 -29.90 16.54
C SER A 703 41.82 -29.72 16.79
N PHE A 704 41.39 -28.49 17.11
CA PHE A 704 40.00 -28.22 17.53
C PHE A 704 38.98 -28.50 16.41
N LEU A 705 39.15 -27.87 15.24
CA LEU A 705 38.20 -28.02 14.12
C LEU A 705 38.21 -29.44 13.49
N ARG A 706 39.18 -30.29 13.81
CA ARG A 706 39.23 -31.68 13.33
C ARG A 706 38.45 -32.65 14.20
N GLU A 707 38.10 -32.25 15.43
CA GLU A 707 37.27 -33.07 16.30
C GLU A 707 35.79 -33.03 15.87
N PRO A 708 35.09 -34.18 15.81
CA PRO A 708 33.72 -34.24 15.27
C PRO A 708 32.72 -33.38 16.06
N GLN A 709 32.97 -33.21 17.36
CA GLN A 709 32.17 -32.35 18.24
C GLN A 709 32.26 -30.85 17.88
N PHE A 710 33.36 -30.41 17.26
CA PHE A 710 33.65 -29.00 16.96
C PHE A 710 33.75 -28.68 15.46
N ALA A 711 33.78 -29.69 14.59
CA ALA A 711 33.91 -29.53 13.14
C ALA A 711 32.91 -28.55 12.52
N HIS A 712 31.68 -28.49 13.05
CA HIS A 712 30.65 -27.56 12.58
C HIS A 712 31.02 -26.07 12.69
N PHE A 713 31.97 -25.70 13.55
CA PHE A 713 32.45 -24.31 13.66
C PHE A 713 33.37 -23.88 12.51
N GLU A 714 33.81 -24.82 11.65
CA GLU A 714 34.57 -24.48 10.44
C GLU A 714 33.78 -23.55 9.50
N ASP A 715 32.45 -23.72 9.47
CA ASP A 715 31.54 -22.88 8.66
C ASP A 715 31.47 -21.43 9.18
N ASP A 716 31.85 -21.20 10.44
CA ASP A 716 31.72 -19.92 11.14
C ASP A 716 33.00 -19.08 11.11
N ILE A 717 34.10 -19.61 10.59
CA ILE A 717 35.42 -18.97 10.57
C ILE A 717 35.94 -18.86 9.13
N ILE A 718 36.45 -17.68 8.77
CA ILE A 718 37.11 -17.43 7.49
C ILE A 718 38.59 -17.21 7.73
N PHE A 719 39.41 -18.08 7.14
CA PHE A 719 40.87 -17.94 7.15
C PHE A 719 41.33 -17.22 5.88
N ALA A 720 42.24 -16.26 6.01
CA ALA A 720 42.93 -15.61 4.89
C ALA A 720 44.43 -15.90 4.93
N GLU A 721 44.98 -16.31 3.80
CA GLU A 721 46.41 -16.58 3.64
C GLU A 721 47.19 -15.26 3.56
N ARG A 722 48.35 -15.20 4.21
CA ARG A 722 49.18 -13.99 4.32
C ARG A 722 50.45 -14.05 3.45
N GLY A 723 50.98 -15.25 3.22
CA GLY A 723 52.17 -15.52 2.41
C GLY A 723 52.52 -17.02 2.41
N GLN A 724 53.44 -17.45 1.52
CA GLN A 724 53.89 -18.85 1.48
C GLN A 724 54.59 -19.24 2.78
N GLY A 725 53.98 -20.16 3.54
CA GLY A 725 54.56 -20.73 4.77
C GLY A 725 54.14 -20.05 6.08
N GLU A 726 53.34 -18.99 6.04
CA GLU A 726 52.76 -18.38 7.25
C GLU A 726 51.41 -19.00 7.61
N GLU A 727 51.13 -19.18 8.91
CA GLU A 727 49.80 -19.55 9.37
C GLU A 727 48.78 -18.46 8.99
N PRO A 728 47.62 -18.84 8.42
CA PRO A 728 46.63 -17.89 7.97
C PRO A 728 45.99 -17.14 9.14
N ASP A 729 45.51 -15.94 8.86
CA ASP A 729 44.78 -15.14 9.84
C ASP A 729 43.28 -15.43 9.79
N VAL A 730 42.60 -15.30 10.92
CA VAL A 730 41.14 -15.27 10.95
C VAL A 730 40.68 -13.93 10.41
N ALA A 731 40.28 -13.90 9.13
CA ALA A 731 39.86 -12.71 8.43
C ALA A 731 38.47 -12.22 8.85
N ALA A 732 37.55 -13.16 9.08
CA ALA A 732 36.22 -12.88 9.58
C ALA A 732 35.71 -14.09 10.36
N SER A 733 34.80 -13.85 11.30
CA SER A 733 34.11 -14.92 12.02
C SER A 733 32.69 -14.52 12.38
N ARG A 734 31.86 -15.51 12.71
CA ARG A 734 30.49 -15.27 13.18
C ARG A 734 30.17 -16.10 14.42
N ILE A 735 29.28 -15.56 15.25
CA ILE A 735 28.77 -16.17 16.47
C ILE A 735 27.25 -16.00 16.47
N PHE A 736 26.50 -16.95 17.03
CA PHE A 736 25.05 -16.85 17.12
C PHE A 736 24.61 -16.48 18.52
N LEU A 737 23.77 -15.45 18.62
CA LEU A 737 23.23 -14.90 19.86
C LEU A 737 21.72 -15.03 19.90
N VAL A 738 21.18 -15.39 21.06
CA VAL A 738 19.74 -15.55 21.28
C VAL A 738 19.37 -14.93 22.63
N ALA A 739 18.42 -14.01 22.64
CA ALA A 739 17.90 -13.40 23.87
C ALA A 739 16.69 -14.16 24.39
N LYS A 740 16.50 -14.21 25.72
CA LYS A 740 15.28 -14.77 26.34
C LYS A 740 14.20 -13.69 26.39
N THR A 741 13.04 -13.93 25.79
CA THR A 741 11.97 -12.94 25.58
C THR A 741 10.73 -13.27 26.43
N THR A 742 10.78 -13.00 27.73
CA THR A 742 9.56 -12.85 28.55
C THR A 742 9.00 -11.43 28.42
N GLU A 743 7.76 -11.13 28.83
CA GLU A 743 7.14 -9.79 28.67
C GLU A 743 8.06 -8.66 29.19
N ASN A 744 8.56 -8.76 30.42
CA ASN A 744 9.52 -7.79 30.98
C ASN A 744 10.86 -7.73 30.22
N LYS A 745 11.24 -8.81 29.52
CA LYS A 745 12.52 -8.92 28.80
C LYS A 745 12.45 -8.51 27.34
N ARG A 746 11.26 -8.26 26.79
CA ARG A 746 11.14 -7.77 25.41
C ARG A 746 11.68 -6.34 25.29
N GLU A 747 11.42 -5.50 26.30
CA GLU A 747 12.04 -4.18 26.41
C GLU A 747 13.55 -4.32 26.63
N GLU A 748 13.99 -5.20 27.54
CA GLU A 748 15.43 -5.48 27.75
C GLU A 748 16.14 -5.92 26.45
N MET A 749 15.51 -6.76 25.62
CA MET A 749 16.07 -7.18 24.33
C MET A 749 16.29 -5.98 23.40
N SER A 750 15.32 -5.06 23.33
CA SER A 750 15.44 -3.86 22.49
C SER A 750 16.59 -2.97 22.96
N VAL A 751 16.74 -2.80 24.27
CA VAL A 751 17.84 -2.05 24.89
C VAL A 751 19.18 -2.73 24.62
N LEU A 752 19.23 -4.05 24.70
CA LEU A 752 20.46 -4.83 24.54
C LEU A 752 20.92 -4.85 23.08
N LEU A 753 19.99 -4.93 22.13
CA LEU A 753 20.26 -4.74 20.69
C LEU A 753 20.74 -3.30 20.38
N ASP A 754 20.13 -2.27 20.97
CA ASP A 754 20.58 -0.88 20.79
C ASP A 754 21.98 -0.68 21.37
N THR A 755 22.26 -1.29 22.51
CA THR A 755 23.58 -1.25 23.14
C THR A 755 24.64 -1.89 22.25
N LEU A 756 24.37 -3.08 21.69
CA LEU A 756 25.26 -3.73 20.74
C LEU A 756 25.50 -2.89 19.47
N ARG A 757 24.45 -2.24 18.94
CA ARG A 757 24.59 -1.32 17.79
C ARG A 757 25.42 -0.08 18.11
N ARG A 758 25.41 0.40 19.35
CA ARG A 758 26.29 1.50 19.76
C ARG A 758 27.74 1.02 19.91
N LEU A 759 27.92 -0.17 20.50
CA LEU A 759 29.23 -0.78 20.69
C LEU A 759 29.91 -1.16 19.37
N SER A 760 29.17 -1.55 18.34
CA SER A 760 29.75 -1.82 17.01
C SER A 760 30.45 -0.59 16.40
N LEU A 761 30.04 0.62 16.79
CA LEU A 761 30.62 1.87 16.30
C LEU A 761 31.86 2.31 17.12
N THR A 762 31.87 2.05 18.42
CA THR A 762 32.88 2.57 19.37
C THR A 762 33.95 1.56 19.78
N SER A 763 33.68 0.27 19.64
CA SER A 763 34.60 -0.79 20.06
C SER A 763 35.84 -0.89 19.17
N ARG A 764 36.92 -1.44 19.75
CA ARG A 764 38.18 -1.71 19.04
C ARG A 764 38.05 -2.85 18.02
N VAL A 765 37.13 -3.78 18.25
CA VAL A 765 36.84 -4.90 17.35
C VAL A 765 35.70 -4.49 16.43
N ARG A 766 35.92 -4.53 15.11
CA ARG A 766 34.87 -4.20 14.15
C ARG A 766 33.92 -5.38 13.99
N PHE A 767 32.69 -5.20 14.47
CA PHE A 767 31.62 -6.18 14.36
C PHE A 767 30.30 -5.55 13.94
N LEU A 768 29.37 -6.37 13.46
CA LEU A 768 27.99 -5.97 13.21
C LEU A 768 27.05 -7.06 13.72
N ILE A 769 25.80 -6.70 13.97
CA ILE A 769 24.74 -7.65 14.31
C ILE A 769 23.66 -7.62 13.24
N PHE A 770 23.24 -8.81 12.79
CA PHE A 770 22.25 -8.91 11.72
C PHE A 770 21.30 -10.07 11.94
N ASN A 771 20.04 -9.83 11.59
CA ASN A 771 19.02 -10.84 11.38
C ASN A 771 18.11 -10.35 10.21
N PRO A 772 17.66 -11.22 9.30
CA PRO A 772 16.76 -10.86 8.21
C PRO A 772 15.50 -10.09 8.62
N SER A 773 14.98 -10.31 9.84
CA SER A 773 13.82 -9.58 10.38
C SER A 773 14.08 -8.11 10.72
N PHE A 774 15.34 -7.65 10.69
CA PHE A 774 15.69 -6.24 10.87
C PHE A 774 15.43 -5.40 9.62
N VAL A 775 15.24 -6.04 8.46
CA VAL A 775 14.90 -5.43 7.17
C VAL A 775 13.39 -5.33 7.03
#